data_AF-A0A524C7Q6-F1
#
_entry.id   AF-A0A524C7Q6-F1
#
_cell.length_a   1.000
_cell.length_b   1.000
_cell.length_c   1.000
_cell.angle_alpha   90.00
_cell.angle_beta   90.00
_cell.angle_gamma   90.00
#
_symmetry.space_group_name_H-M   'P 1'
#
loop_
_entity.id
_entity.type
_entity.pdbx_description
1 polymer ?
#
loop_
_entity_poly.entity_id
_entity_poly.type
_entity_poly.pdbx_seq_one_letter_code
_entity_poly.pdbx_strand_id
1 'polypeptide(L)'
;MKYLRYIIVIIIVGAIASVGLSAAYGWFLGQNIYISTFLNKAEVNFWETWTLQNNIFYASALLAILSSVFTLWTRSTFLSFMSALSQTGPTTKRLDIKTGVAWRLLLVGAFFIYYVSTGGYSLTGQNVAFLMMLSADGSIAMTPGDLGLLFSLPFTPGISATSIQSLIPAMEAYQLYVGLISTLLVATAARFVLSILTDLMMQRRDAFTIVSKGLLVVSLVLGIQILGVPMWTVNAGTWMSYLALIIALAASLVGSFLFMVMRVRSGDARQRLGSKISSLEGDLVRLQGEMLSIRQEYEAGAITAEDYRKRVGLLMEDRSNISNELRRLKIERMLPIGGSPRNFALVSAFLIIIVVMLPITQAFYYGIQMEGDRYIDWKFNLETAKEIEVTNWAAGLDEMQIKDLDTLTLNATPESQVESLTSVRQWDQQASFLRMKNQIGANWMQLADSDIVFLKGHEYWVSPLTFDTTATWTTFINQHILYTHTEGIVVLDAYSGELVEHDNLVALFNRTEEVNFYYGEGLGFSGVVFVNVENFEEVGNVTFSGEPDYTLRGLESFFYMFSMGPSAWSYLGRDMDMLVERDVTSRVNSIMLQGLTVDRDPYIVVDPSGRLHYAVSIYIDYSLATGYAHENYMRFMGVSLVDIESGEMEFFESPAFGDGFFLDATYREYYNWQECPGWLEKQLKWPEDLYERQLEIAYIYHVNQAEIWSNGVDFHESPDASDTRYVIMTIEGEERFIAYHNAEFKNSPAHNLAGIYIMGCGDTDFGELVFYKAGEEGYSTWLGPTAVVQAFETNDVVRTQLQLWGSHRYGNRLLYHLGGELFFVVPVFLEVETSTDRVIEKLGGVGLVDAQTGERVELGSSVVEAYYAMFGLLNQTVVEQGEVGLESVVLDPLTIEEGEYASLIALMRNNDNVSHHLYLDVIVPSTANFTMLWHGSEVTDISGNFTLDIGMVGPGDLYGTAPVLTAYLGEGQLLVQYLVQVILRTEMGVVDTFNLVLTIR
;
A
#
# COMPACT_ATOMS: atom_id res chain seq x y z
N MET A 1 -33.32 -5.23 -54.28
CA MET A 1 -33.56 -4.42 -53.07
C MET A 1 -33.85 -5.28 -51.83
N LYS A 2 -34.95 -6.06 -51.75
CA LYS A 2 -35.20 -6.96 -50.60
C LYS A 2 -34.13 -8.06 -50.42
N TYR A 3 -33.76 -8.76 -51.49
CA TYR A 3 -32.68 -9.78 -51.45
C TYR A 3 -31.31 -9.21 -51.10
N LEU A 4 -30.98 -8.00 -51.57
CA LEU A 4 -29.75 -7.30 -51.21
C LEU A 4 -29.71 -6.96 -49.71
N ARG A 5 -30.84 -6.56 -49.11
CA ARG A 5 -30.94 -6.35 -47.66
C ARG A 5 -30.74 -7.66 -46.87
N TYR A 6 -31.30 -8.78 -47.33
CA TYR A 6 -31.08 -10.07 -46.68
C TYR A 6 -29.61 -10.53 -46.79
N ILE A 7 -28.97 -10.35 -47.95
CA ILE A 7 -27.55 -10.67 -48.12
C ILE A 7 -26.68 -9.78 -47.22
N ILE A 8 -26.95 -8.47 -47.14
CA ILE A 8 -26.23 -7.55 -46.24
C ILE A 8 -26.42 -7.97 -44.78
N VAL A 9 -27.65 -8.30 -44.37
CA VAL A 9 -27.92 -8.78 -43.00
C VAL A 9 -27.19 -10.09 -42.72
N ILE A 10 -27.16 -11.04 -43.66
CA ILE A 10 -26.43 -12.31 -43.51
C ILE A 10 -24.92 -12.06 -43.43
N ILE A 11 -24.37 -11.14 -44.22
CA ILE A 11 -22.94 -10.77 -44.16
C ILE A 11 -22.62 -10.12 -42.82
N ILE A 12 -23.46 -9.18 -42.35
CA ILE A 12 -23.26 -8.53 -41.05
C ILE A 12 -23.35 -9.54 -39.91
N VAL A 13 -24.36 -10.41 -39.92
CA VAL A 13 -24.51 -11.47 -38.91
C VAL A 13 -23.35 -12.45 -38.97
N GLY A 14 -22.90 -12.83 -40.16
CA GLY A 14 -21.74 -13.69 -40.37
C GLY A 14 -20.45 -13.05 -39.86
N ALA A 15 -20.23 -11.76 -40.10
CA ALA A 15 -19.08 -11.01 -39.60
C ALA A 15 -19.11 -10.85 -38.07
N ILE A 16 -20.28 -10.55 -37.49
CA ILE A 16 -20.44 -10.48 -36.03
C ILE A 16 -20.19 -11.86 -35.41
N ALA A 17 -20.72 -12.93 -36.02
CA ALA A 17 -20.52 -14.30 -35.55
C ALA A 17 -19.05 -14.73 -35.67
N SER A 18 -18.35 -14.40 -36.76
CA SER A 18 -16.93 -14.72 -36.90
C SER A 18 -16.07 -13.99 -35.90
N VAL A 19 -16.33 -12.69 -35.65
CA VAL A 19 -15.64 -11.93 -34.61
C VAL A 19 -15.92 -12.51 -33.23
N GLY A 20 -17.18 -12.84 -32.93
CA GLY A 20 -17.56 -13.45 -31.67
C GLY A 20 -16.95 -14.84 -31.44
N LEU A 21 -16.94 -15.70 -32.45
CA LEU A 21 -16.33 -17.03 -32.38
C LEU A 21 -14.80 -16.95 -32.26
N SER A 22 -14.17 -16.04 -33.02
CA SER A 22 -12.73 -15.80 -32.93
C SER A 22 -12.34 -15.29 -31.55
N ALA A 23 -13.10 -14.34 -30.99
CA ALA A 23 -12.85 -13.83 -29.64
C ALA A 23 -13.05 -14.93 -28.58
N ALA A 24 -14.10 -15.75 -28.71
CA ALA A 24 -14.36 -16.85 -27.79
C ALA A 24 -13.27 -17.94 -27.86
N TYR A 25 -12.82 -18.30 -29.07
CA TYR A 25 -11.73 -19.26 -29.24
C TYR A 25 -10.40 -18.71 -28.72
N GLY A 26 -10.07 -17.44 -29.01
CA GLY A 26 -8.87 -16.79 -28.48
C GLY A 26 -8.87 -16.72 -26.96
N TRP A 27 -10.02 -16.41 -26.35
CA TRP A 27 -10.16 -16.47 -24.89
C TRP A 27 -9.94 -17.88 -24.35
N PHE A 28 -10.59 -18.91 -24.93
CA PHE A 28 -10.41 -20.30 -24.51
C PHE A 28 -8.97 -20.80 -24.66
N LEU A 29 -8.32 -20.46 -25.79
CA LEU A 29 -6.91 -20.79 -26.02
C LEU A 29 -6.02 -20.13 -24.98
N GLY A 30 -6.23 -18.84 -24.68
CA GLY A 30 -5.52 -18.14 -23.62
C GLY A 30 -5.68 -18.80 -22.25
N GLN A 31 -6.91 -19.18 -21.88
CA GLN A 31 -7.16 -19.91 -20.63
C GLN A 31 -6.44 -21.27 -20.60
N ASN A 32 -6.48 -22.04 -21.68
CA ASN A 32 -5.79 -23.34 -21.74
C ASN A 32 -4.26 -23.21 -21.62
N ILE A 33 -3.68 -22.16 -22.22
CA ILE A 33 -2.26 -21.86 -22.08
C ILE A 33 -1.95 -21.68 -20.58
N TYR A 34 -2.64 -20.78 -19.88
CA TYR A 34 -2.40 -20.52 -18.45
C TYR A 34 -2.65 -21.76 -17.58
N ILE A 35 -3.73 -22.51 -17.83
CA ILE A 35 -4.03 -23.75 -17.10
C ILE A 35 -2.90 -24.76 -17.24
N SER A 36 -2.44 -25.01 -18.46
CA SER A 36 -1.37 -25.98 -18.71
C SER A 36 -0.03 -25.51 -18.14
N THR A 37 0.29 -24.23 -18.31
CA THR A 37 1.55 -23.65 -17.84
C THR A 37 1.65 -23.74 -16.32
N PHE A 38 0.67 -23.22 -15.58
CA PHE A 38 0.75 -23.17 -14.12
C PHE A 38 0.49 -24.50 -13.43
N LEU A 39 -0.25 -25.42 -14.07
CA LEU A 39 -0.38 -26.79 -13.57
C LEU A 39 0.96 -27.52 -13.61
N ASN A 40 1.76 -27.32 -14.67
CA ASN A 40 3.06 -27.98 -14.81
C ASN A 40 4.17 -27.26 -14.04
N LYS A 41 4.18 -25.93 -14.06
CA LYS A 41 5.28 -25.11 -13.51
C LYS A 41 5.13 -24.77 -12.03
N ALA A 42 3.90 -24.76 -11.50
CA ALA A 42 3.63 -24.33 -10.13
C ALA A 42 2.75 -25.32 -9.34
N GLU A 43 2.32 -26.42 -9.97
CA GLU A 43 1.32 -27.35 -9.44
C GLU A 43 -0.01 -26.67 -9.04
N VAL A 44 -0.31 -25.49 -9.60
CA VAL A 44 -1.53 -24.73 -9.31
C VAL A 44 -2.58 -24.95 -10.38
N ASN A 45 -3.78 -25.37 -9.98
CA ASN A 45 -4.93 -25.41 -10.88
C ASN A 45 -5.49 -24.00 -11.10
N PHE A 46 -4.91 -23.27 -12.06
CA PHE A 46 -5.26 -21.89 -12.38
C PHE A 46 -6.78 -21.67 -12.53
N TRP A 47 -7.50 -22.58 -13.19
CA TRP A 47 -8.95 -22.43 -13.38
C TRP A 47 -9.71 -22.51 -12.06
N GLU A 48 -9.37 -23.46 -11.20
CA GLU A 48 -10.02 -23.60 -9.89
C GLU A 48 -9.69 -22.43 -8.97
N THR A 49 -8.44 -21.96 -8.97
CA THR A 49 -8.01 -20.78 -8.21
C THR A 49 -8.73 -19.51 -8.70
N TRP A 50 -8.66 -19.21 -10.00
CA TRP A 50 -9.28 -18.02 -10.59
C TRP A 50 -10.81 -18.01 -10.44
N THR A 51 -11.46 -19.17 -10.56
CA THR A 51 -12.93 -19.27 -10.46
C THR A 51 -13.45 -19.51 -9.04
N LEU A 52 -12.54 -19.66 -8.07
CA LEU A 52 -12.83 -20.12 -6.70
C LEU A 52 -13.70 -21.39 -6.73
N GLN A 53 -13.19 -22.44 -7.37
CA GLN A 53 -13.87 -23.73 -7.58
C GLN A 53 -15.22 -23.60 -8.31
N ASN A 54 -15.29 -22.74 -9.33
CA ASN A 54 -16.49 -22.36 -10.08
C ASN A 54 -17.56 -21.58 -9.28
N ASN A 55 -17.29 -21.19 -8.02
CA ASN A 55 -18.23 -20.42 -7.20
C ASN A 55 -18.55 -19.05 -7.79
N ILE A 56 -17.62 -18.45 -8.55
CA ILE A 56 -17.86 -17.19 -9.26
C ILE A 56 -19.03 -17.29 -10.23
N PHE A 57 -19.19 -18.42 -10.92
CA PHE A 57 -20.31 -18.61 -11.85
C PHE A 57 -21.64 -18.79 -11.11
N TYR A 58 -21.65 -19.52 -9.99
CA TYR A 58 -22.85 -19.66 -9.17
C TYR A 58 -23.28 -18.31 -8.57
N ALA A 59 -22.34 -17.54 -8.04
CA ALA A 59 -22.56 -16.20 -7.52
C ALA A 59 -23.11 -15.24 -8.59
N SER A 60 -22.44 -15.20 -9.76
CA SER A 60 -22.83 -14.35 -10.88
C SER A 60 -24.19 -14.74 -11.44
N ALA A 61 -24.53 -16.03 -11.51
CA ALA A 61 -25.84 -16.51 -11.92
C ALA A 61 -26.93 -16.07 -10.92
N LEU A 62 -26.68 -16.19 -9.62
CA LEU A 62 -27.60 -15.76 -8.57
C LEU A 62 -27.84 -14.24 -8.63
N LEU A 63 -26.78 -13.44 -8.76
CA LEU A 63 -26.86 -11.98 -8.92
C LEU A 63 -27.63 -11.59 -10.18
N ALA A 64 -27.35 -12.23 -11.32
CA ALA A 64 -28.05 -11.98 -12.57
C ALA A 64 -29.55 -12.31 -12.47
N ILE A 65 -29.89 -13.42 -11.79
CA ILE A 65 -31.27 -13.79 -11.51
C ILE A 65 -31.93 -12.74 -10.60
N LEU A 66 -31.33 -12.38 -9.46
CA LEU A 66 -31.89 -11.40 -8.52
C LEU A 66 -32.15 -10.04 -9.16
N SER A 67 -31.18 -9.53 -9.94
CA SER A 67 -31.31 -8.28 -10.71
C SER A 67 -32.45 -8.34 -11.75
N SER A 68 -32.86 -9.55 -12.17
CA SER A 68 -33.90 -9.78 -13.18
C SER A 68 -35.31 -10.13 -12.65
N VAL A 69 -35.44 -10.75 -11.46
CA VAL A 69 -36.64 -11.52 -11.02
C VAL A 69 -37.87 -10.69 -10.59
N PHE A 70 -37.75 -9.41 -10.23
CA PHE A 70 -38.88 -8.64 -9.66
C PHE A 70 -39.99 -8.18 -10.65
N THR A 71 -40.17 -8.84 -11.79
CA THR A 71 -41.29 -8.57 -12.71
C THR A 71 -41.90 -9.85 -13.29
N LEU A 72 -43.24 -9.88 -13.39
CA LEU A 72 -43.96 -10.96 -14.08
C LEU A 72 -43.44 -11.13 -15.53
N TRP A 73 -43.28 -12.38 -15.97
CA TRP A 73 -42.73 -12.83 -17.26
C TRP A 73 -43.33 -12.14 -18.52
N THR A 74 -44.52 -11.57 -18.39
CA THR A 74 -45.28 -10.94 -19.48
C THR A 74 -45.16 -9.42 -19.54
N ARG A 75 -44.39 -8.81 -18.63
CA ARG A 75 -44.38 -7.36 -18.41
C ARG A 75 -42.96 -6.79 -18.31
N SER A 76 -42.75 -5.62 -18.93
CA SER A 76 -41.45 -4.94 -18.95
C SER A 76 -41.10 -4.23 -17.65
N THR A 77 -42.09 -3.87 -16.82
CA THR A 77 -41.89 -3.13 -15.55
C THR A 77 -42.97 -3.45 -14.49
N PHE A 78 -42.61 -3.40 -13.19
CA PHE A 78 -43.54 -3.45 -12.03
C PHE A 78 -44.64 -2.37 -12.13
N LEU A 79 -44.31 -1.26 -12.78
CA LEU A 79 -45.23 -0.19 -13.14
C LEU A 79 -46.42 -0.63 -13.98
N SER A 80 -46.23 -1.54 -14.92
CA SER A 80 -47.34 -2.03 -15.72
C SER A 80 -48.29 -2.91 -14.89
N PHE A 81 -47.82 -3.55 -13.81
CA PHE A 81 -48.63 -4.31 -12.85
C PHE A 81 -49.40 -3.38 -11.92
N MET A 82 -48.73 -2.38 -11.32
CA MET A 82 -49.39 -1.36 -10.50
C MET A 82 -50.33 -0.46 -11.28
N SER A 83 -49.98 -0.09 -12.51
CA SER A 83 -50.87 0.67 -13.40
C SER A 83 -52.09 -0.14 -13.82
N ALA A 84 -52.00 -1.48 -13.84
CA ALA A 84 -53.16 -2.35 -14.11
C ALA A 84 -54.05 -2.52 -12.87
N LEU A 85 -53.52 -2.38 -11.66
CA LEU A 85 -54.32 -2.26 -10.44
C LEU A 85 -54.98 -0.88 -10.33
N SER A 86 -54.43 0.15 -10.98
CA SER A 86 -54.88 1.55 -10.86
C SER A 86 -55.52 2.16 -12.12
N GLN A 87 -55.73 1.42 -13.21
CA GLN A 87 -56.36 1.94 -14.44
C GLN A 87 -57.67 1.21 -14.74
N THR A 88 -58.76 1.97 -14.84
CA THR A 88 -60.01 1.59 -15.53
C THR A 88 -59.97 2.08 -17.00
N GLY A 89 -58.95 1.68 -17.77
CA GLY A 89 -58.71 2.12 -19.17
C GLY A 89 -57.74 1.20 -19.93
N PRO A 90 -57.61 1.32 -21.27
CA PRO A 90 -57.13 0.22 -22.12
C PRO A 90 -55.65 -0.11 -21.91
N THR A 91 -55.38 -1.40 -22.09
CA THR A 91 -54.22 -2.18 -21.67
C THR A 91 -52.86 -1.65 -22.12
N THR A 92 -51.92 -1.58 -21.18
CA THR A 92 -50.48 -1.52 -21.46
C THR A 92 -50.07 -2.68 -22.37
N LYS A 93 -49.28 -2.42 -23.43
CA LYS A 93 -48.80 -3.45 -24.38
C LYS A 93 -48.09 -4.57 -23.61
N ARG A 94 -48.70 -5.75 -23.53
CA ARG A 94 -48.07 -6.98 -23.04
C ARG A 94 -47.17 -7.53 -24.13
N LEU A 95 -45.96 -7.93 -23.76
CA LEU A 95 -45.12 -8.74 -24.64
C LEU A 95 -45.76 -10.14 -24.75
N ASP A 96 -45.70 -10.74 -25.93
CA ASP A 96 -46.06 -12.15 -26.08
C ASP A 96 -45.12 -13.00 -25.20
N ILE A 97 -45.63 -14.08 -24.60
CA ILE A 97 -44.91 -14.88 -23.59
C ILE A 97 -43.55 -15.33 -24.15
N LYS A 98 -43.51 -15.76 -25.42
CA LYS A 98 -42.26 -16.19 -26.08
C LYS A 98 -41.24 -15.06 -26.19
N THR A 99 -41.69 -13.87 -26.61
CA THR A 99 -40.83 -12.68 -26.71
C THR A 99 -40.39 -12.16 -25.34
N GLY A 100 -41.25 -12.28 -24.32
CA GLY A 100 -40.93 -11.92 -22.95
C GLY A 100 -39.87 -12.84 -22.33
N VAL A 101 -39.99 -14.15 -22.55
CA VAL A 101 -38.99 -15.15 -22.15
C VAL A 101 -37.65 -14.88 -22.83
N ALA A 102 -37.65 -14.71 -24.15
CA ALA A 102 -36.42 -14.45 -24.91
C ALA A 102 -35.72 -13.16 -24.45
N TRP A 103 -36.47 -12.08 -24.24
CA TRP A 103 -35.93 -10.83 -23.71
C TRP A 103 -35.34 -11.00 -22.30
N ARG A 104 -35.97 -11.82 -21.45
CA ARG A 104 -35.45 -12.09 -20.10
C ARG A 104 -34.18 -12.92 -20.10
N LEU A 105 -34.10 -13.95 -20.94
CA LEU A 105 -32.87 -14.72 -21.10
C LEU A 105 -31.71 -13.86 -21.60
N LEU A 106 -31.97 -12.94 -22.54
CA LEU A 106 -30.96 -11.98 -22.99
C LEU A 106 -30.50 -11.08 -21.84
N LEU A 107 -31.44 -10.56 -21.05
CA LEU A 107 -31.15 -9.64 -19.94
C LEU A 107 -30.39 -10.36 -18.79
N VAL A 108 -30.79 -11.58 -18.43
CA VAL A 108 -30.06 -12.42 -17.47
C VAL A 108 -28.68 -12.76 -18.01
N GLY A 109 -28.56 -13.15 -19.28
CA GLY A 109 -27.27 -13.43 -19.91
C GLY A 109 -26.35 -12.21 -19.92
N ALA A 110 -26.88 -11.01 -20.20
CA ALA A 110 -26.10 -9.78 -20.16
C ALA A 110 -25.61 -9.44 -18.74
N PHE A 111 -26.47 -9.58 -17.72
CA PHE A 111 -26.05 -9.40 -16.33
C PHE A 111 -25.08 -10.49 -15.87
N PHE A 112 -25.26 -11.73 -16.31
CA PHE A 112 -24.35 -12.82 -15.99
C PHE A 112 -22.95 -12.55 -16.55
N ILE A 113 -22.85 -12.16 -17.83
CA ILE A 113 -21.58 -11.77 -18.45
C ILE A 113 -20.97 -10.58 -17.72
N TYR A 114 -21.78 -9.58 -17.36
CA TYR A 114 -21.33 -8.43 -16.58
C TYR A 114 -20.73 -8.87 -15.23
N TYR A 115 -21.45 -9.66 -14.43
CA TYR A 115 -20.97 -10.08 -13.11
C TYR A 115 -19.74 -11.01 -13.21
N VAL A 116 -19.69 -11.92 -14.17
CA VAL A 116 -18.49 -12.74 -14.42
C VAL A 116 -17.30 -11.86 -14.82
N SER A 117 -17.52 -10.84 -15.66
CA SER A 117 -16.45 -9.91 -16.07
C SER A 117 -15.95 -9.02 -14.93
N THR A 118 -16.78 -8.79 -13.91
CA THR A 118 -16.39 -8.08 -12.69
C THR A 118 -16.02 -9.05 -11.57
N GLY A 119 -15.48 -10.24 -11.86
CA GLY A 119 -15.02 -11.19 -10.81
C GLY A 119 -16.10 -11.64 -9.82
N GLY A 120 -17.38 -11.53 -10.21
CA GLY A 120 -18.52 -11.82 -9.33
C GLY A 120 -18.89 -10.71 -8.35
N TYR A 121 -18.30 -9.51 -8.40
CA TYR A 121 -18.64 -8.40 -7.49
C TYR A 121 -20.11 -7.99 -7.56
N SER A 122 -20.71 -7.72 -6.40
CA SER A 122 -22.02 -7.07 -6.34
C SER A 122 -21.89 -5.59 -6.70
N LEU A 123 -22.98 -4.91 -7.06
CA LEU A 123 -22.94 -3.47 -7.38
C LEU A 123 -22.56 -2.59 -6.16
N THR A 124 -22.47 -3.16 -4.96
CA THR A 124 -22.39 -2.44 -3.69
C THR A 124 -21.37 -3.01 -2.69
N GLY A 125 -20.49 -3.95 -3.06
CA GLY A 125 -19.50 -4.51 -2.13
C GLY A 125 -18.67 -5.68 -2.66
N GLN A 126 -17.58 -5.99 -1.93
CA GLN A 126 -16.65 -7.09 -2.19
C GLN A 126 -17.32 -8.46 -1.92
N ASN A 127 -17.01 -9.46 -2.75
CA ASN A 127 -17.66 -10.79 -2.70
C ASN A 127 -16.66 -11.94 -2.45
N VAL A 128 -15.41 -11.66 -2.07
CA VAL A 128 -14.40 -12.70 -1.76
C VAL A 128 -14.89 -13.59 -0.63
N ALA A 129 -15.33 -12.99 0.48
CA ALA A 129 -15.92 -13.73 1.60
C ALA A 129 -17.16 -14.56 1.19
N PHE A 130 -17.92 -14.16 0.16
CA PHE A 130 -19.07 -14.94 -0.34
C PHE A 130 -18.64 -16.17 -1.14
N LEU A 131 -17.56 -16.03 -1.89
CA LEU A 131 -16.99 -17.12 -2.66
C LEU A 131 -16.26 -18.11 -1.74
N MET A 132 -15.61 -17.62 -0.67
CA MET A 132 -15.03 -18.41 0.41
C MET A 132 -16.10 -19.11 1.28
N MET A 133 -17.20 -18.44 1.59
CA MET A 133 -18.34 -19.06 2.30
C MET A 133 -19.00 -20.16 1.45
N LEU A 134 -19.04 -20.00 0.12
CA LEU A 134 -19.53 -21.04 -0.81
C LEU A 134 -18.56 -22.22 -0.98
N SER A 135 -17.26 -22.03 -0.75
CA SER A 135 -16.29 -23.14 -0.64
C SER A 135 -16.36 -23.88 0.69
N ALA A 136 -17.39 -23.59 1.51
CA ALA A 136 -17.71 -24.27 2.77
C ALA A 136 -16.68 -24.06 3.89
N ASP A 137 -15.93 -22.94 3.87
CA ASP A 137 -15.20 -22.52 5.06
C ASP A 137 -16.20 -22.13 6.15
N GLY A 138 -16.26 -22.95 7.21
CA GLY A 138 -17.23 -22.84 8.30
C GLY A 138 -16.95 -21.70 9.28
N SER A 139 -15.86 -20.97 9.09
CA SER A 139 -15.44 -19.82 9.91
C SER A 139 -16.31 -18.56 9.69
N ILE A 140 -16.86 -18.40 8.48
CA ILE A 140 -17.70 -17.26 8.08
C ILE A 140 -19.18 -17.63 8.27
N ALA A 141 -19.64 -17.58 9.52
CA ALA A 141 -21.04 -17.83 9.87
C ALA A 141 -21.61 -16.71 10.73
N MET A 142 -22.86 -16.35 10.46
CA MET A 142 -23.58 -15.34 11.23
C MET A 142 -24.74 -16.00 12.00
N THR A 143 -24.68 -15.99 13.33
CA THR A 143 -25.80 -16.46 14.15
C THR A 143 -26.86 -15.36 14.30
N PRO A 144 -28.14 -15.71 14.60
CA PRO A 144 -29.16 -14.69 14.91
C PRO A 144 -28.80 -13.81 16.12
N GLY A 145 -27.97 -14.32 17.04
CA GLY A 145 -27.44 -13.55 18.18
C GLY A 145 -26.48 -12.46 17.73
N ASP A 146 -25.54 -12.81 16.84
CA ASP A 146 -24.54 -11.89 16.30
C ASP A 146 -25.21 -10.77 15.50
N LEU A 147 -26.21 -11.09 14.68
CA LEU A 147 -26.98 -10.09 13.95
C LEU A 147 -27.69 -9.10 14.90
N GLY A 148 -28.25 -9.59 16.00
CA GLY A 148 -28.85 -8.74 17.03
C GLY A 148 -27.84 -7.80 17.68
N LEU A 149 -26.64 -8.31 17.96
CA LEU A 149 -25.55 -7.54 18.54
C LEU A 149 -25.03 -6.48 17.57
N LEU A 150 -24.82 -6.83 16.30
CA LEU A 150 -24.38 -5.93 15.22
C LEU A 150 -25.27 -4.68 15.10
N PHE A 151 -26.60 -4.86 15.10
CA PHE A 151 -27.54 -3.73 15.06
C PHE A 151 -27.69 -2.99 16.39
N SER A 152 -27.17 -3.53 17.48
CA SER A 152 -27.15 -2.88 18.80
C SER A 152 -25.88 -2.06 19.05
N LEU A 153 -24.82 -2.25 18.25
CA LEU A 153 -23.54 -1.52 18.36
C LEU A 153 -23.73 0.00 18.47
N PRO A 154 -24.57 0.66 17.65
CA PRO A 154 -24.79 2.10 17.77
C PRO A 154 -25.33 2.54 19.13
N PHE A 155 -26.14 1.70 19.79
CA PHE A 155 -26.75 1.98 21.09
C PHE A 155 -25.85 1.58 22.27
N THR A 156 -24.75 0.87 22.00
CA THR A 156 -23.83 0.35 23.00
C THR A 156 -22.37 0.70 22.62
N PRO A 157 -22.02 2.00 22.58
CA PRO A 157 -20.70 2.43 22.11
C PRO A 157 -19.51 1.90 22.96
N GLY A 158 -19.76 1.51 24.21
CA GLY A 158 -18.73 1.04 25.15
C GLY A 158 -18.29 -0.43 25.01
N ILE A 159 -18.59 -1.09 23.89
CA ILE A 159 -18.07 -2.45 23.60
C ILE A 159 -16.55 -2.36 23.35
N SER A 160 -15.77 -3.27 23.93
CA SER A 160 -14.30 -3.33 23.78
C SER A 160 -13.86 -3.73 22.36
N ALA A 161 -12.65 -3.34 21.94
CA ALA A 161 -12.12 -3.62 20.61
C ALA A 161 -11.88 -5.12 20.34
N THR A 162 -11.36 -5.90 21.28
CA THR A 162 -11.34 -7.38 21.18
C THR A 162 -12.70 -8.01 20.85
N SER A 163 -13.79 -7.49 21.40
CA SER A 163 -15.14 -7.95 21.05
C SER A 163 -15.51 -7.57 19.61
N ILE A 164 -15.10 -6.39 19.14
CA ILE A 164 -15.27 -5.99 17.73
C ILE A 164 -14.47 -6.92 16.82
N GLN A 165 -13.20 -7.20 17.14
CA GLN A 165 -12.37 -8.14 16.39
C GLN A 165 -13.03 -9.52 16.28
N SER A 166 -13.59 -10.04 17.37
CA SER A 166 -14.31 -11.32 17.36
C SER A 166 -15.59 -11.31 16.51
N LEU A 167 -16.17 -10.14 16.25
CA LEU A 167 -17.35 -9.96 15.40
C LEU A 167 -17.00 -9.77 13.92
N ILE A 168 -15.72 -9.50 13.57
CA ILE A 168 -15.30 -9.26 12.19
C ILE A 168 -15.75 -10.40 11.26
N PRO A 169 -15.56 -11.70 11.58
CA PRO A 169 -16.05 -12.78 10.71
C PRO A 169 -17.58 -12.71 10.46
N ALA A 170 -18.36 -12.30 11.47
CA ALA A 170 -19.79 -12.09 11.32
C ALA A 170 -20.13 -10.81 10.54
N MET A 171 -19.31 -9.76 10.63
CA MET A 171 -19.44 -8.52 9.84
C MET A 171 -19.12 -8.76 8.36
N GLU A 172 -18.09 -9.55 8.07
CA GLU A 172 -17.77 -10.05 6.72
C GLU A 172 -18.96 -10.82 6.17
N ALA A 173 -19.46 -11.83 6.91
CA ALA A 173 -20.66 -12.59 6.53
C ALA A 173 -21.87 -11.67 6.29
N TYR A 174 -22.06 -10.66 7.14
CA TYR A 174 -23.16 -9.69 7.03
C TYR A 174 -23.05 -8.81 5.79
N GLN A 175 -21.85 -8.30 5.46
CA GLN A 175 -21.60 -7.46 4.29
C GLN A 175 -22.04 -8.18 3.00
N LEU A 176 -21.87 -9.50 2.93
CA LEU A 176 -22.32 -10.31 1.79
C LEU A 176 -23.83 -10.27 1.58
N TYR A 177 -24.59 -10.50 2.66
CA TYR A 177 -26.06 -10.42 2.61
C TYR A 177 -26.51 -9.00 2.27
N VAL A 178 -25.84 -7.99 2.83
CA VAL A 178 -26.12 -6.57 2.54
C VAL A 178 -25.82 -6.24 1.08
N GLY A 179 -24.73 -6.74 0.49
CA GLY A 179 -24.39 -6.52 -0.92
C GLY A 179 -25.46 -7.06 -1.88
N LEU A 180 -25.98 -8.26 -1.60
CA LEU A 180 -27.08 -8.87 -2.36
C LEU A 180 -28.38 -8.07 -2.24
N ILE A 181 -28.76 -7.71 -1.01
CA ILE A 181 -29.98 -6.92 -0.74
C ILE A 181 -29.85 -5.52 -1.34
N SER A 182 -28.69 -4.88 -1.21
CA SER A 182 -28.44 -3.53 -1.71
C SER A 182 -28.45 -3.49 -3.23
N THR A 183 -27.88 -4.48 -3.91
CA THR A 183 -27.99 -4.64 -5.37
C THR A 183 -29.47 -4.67 -5.81
N LEU A 184 -30.31 -5.42 -5.09
CA LEU A 184 -31.75 -5.45 -5.34
C LEU A 184 -32.41 -4.08 -5.10
N LEU A 185 -32.07 -3.39 -4.01
CA LEU A 185 -32.62 -2.08 -3.67
C LEU A 185 -32.20 -1.01 -4.69
N VAL A 186 -30.94 -0.99 -5.13
CA VAL A 186 -30.41 -0.07 -6.14
C VAL A 186 -31.08 -0.30 -7.49
N ALA A 187 -31.15 -1.55 -7.95
CA ALA A 187 -31.84 -1.88 -9.20
C ALA A 187 -33.33 -1.46 -9.16
N THR A 188 -33.97 -1.57 -8.00
CA THR A 188 -35.36 -1.12 -7.79
C THR A 188 -35.46 0.40 -7.79
N ALA A 189 -34.55 1.11 -7.11
CA ALA A 189 -34.50 2.57 -7.06
C ALA A 189 -34.26 3.16 -8.45
N ALA A 190 -33.28 2.66 -9.22
CA ALA A 190 -33.00 3.09 -10.58
C ALA A 190 -34.23 2.97 -11.50
N ARG A 191 -35.03 1.91 -11.34
CA ARG A 191 -36.29 1.74 -12.08
C ARG A 191 -37.36 2.76 -11.68
N PHE A 192 -37.49 3.08 -10.39
CA PHE A 192 -38.37 4.16 -9.95
C PHE A 192 -37.94 5.52 -10.50
N VAL A 193 -36.64 5.81 -10.53
CA VAL A 193 -36.08 7.03 -11.13
C VAL A 193 -36.40 7.12 -12.62
N LEU A 194 -36.13 6.06 -13.41
CA LEU A 194 -36.49 6.02 -14.83
C LEU A 194 -37.99 6.20 -15.06
N SER A 195 -38.82 5.66 -14.15
CA SER A 195 -40.25 5.89 -14.21
C SER A 195 -40.65 7.33 -13.90
N ILE A 196 -40.01 7.98 -12.94
CA ILE A 196 -40.26 9.38 -12.61
C ILE A 196 -39.91 10.24 -13.84
N LEU A 197 -38.77 9.99 -14.49
CA LEU A 197 -38.38 10.67 -15.73
C LEU A 197 -39.42 10.47 -16.84
N THR A 198 -39.92 9.25 -17.00
CA THR A 198 -40.98 8.93 -17.98
C THR A 198 -42.28 9.67 -17.67
N ASP A 199 -42.69 9.72 -16.40
CA ASP A 199 -43.89 10.43 -15.95
C ASP A 199 -43.78 11.94 -16.13
N LEU A 200 -42.58 12.51 -15.98
CA LEU A 200 -42.30 13.93 -16.22
C LEU A 200 -42.40 14.31 -17.70
N MET A 201 -42.12 13.36 -18.62
CA MET A 201 -42.22 13.53 -20.07
C MET A 201 -43.66 13.37 -20.61
N MET A 202 -44.62 12.85 -19.83
CA MET A 202 -46.01 12.70 -20.27
C MET A 202 -46.80 14.02 -20.25
N GLN A 203 -47.71 14.22 -21.21
CA GLN A 203 -48.55 15.43 -21.35
C GLN A 203 -49.49 15.68 -20.15
N ARG A 204 -49.84 14.66 -19.37
CA ARG A 204 -50.63 14.78 -18.13
C ARG A 204 -49.78 14.39 -16.93
N ARG A 205 -49.30 15.39 -16.19
CA ARG A 205 -48.47 15.20 -15.00
C ARG A 205 -49.33 14.90 -13.78
N ASP A 206 -49.10 13.77 -13.13
CA ASP A 206 -49.74 13.40 -11.87
C ASP A 206 -48.77 13.58 -10.70
N ALA A 207 -48.77 14.79 -10.13
CA ALA A 207 -47.84 15.19 -9.07
C ALA A 207 -47.86 14.26 -7.85
N PHE A 208 -49.03 13.71 -7.49
CA PHE A 208 -49.15 12.79 -6.35
C PHE A 208 -48.37 11.48 -6.57
N THR A 209 -48.32 11.01 -7.82
CA THR A 209 -47.58 9.79 -8.19
C THR A 209 -46.08 10.02 -8.22
N ILE A 210 -45.67 11.17 -8.76
CA ILE A 210 -44.27 11.56 -8.87
C ILE A 210 -43.66 11.71 -7.47
N VAL A 211 -44.34 12.42 -6.56
CA VAL A 211 -43.88 12.63 -5.17
C VAL A 211 -43.86 11.31 -4.38
N SER A 212 -44.88 10.47 -4.50
CA SER A 212 -44.91 9.15 -3.86
C SER A 212 -43.75 8.25 -4.33
N LYS A 213 -43.46 8.22 -5.64
CA LYS A 213 -42.30 7.50 -6.18
C LYS A 213 -40.97 8.09 -5.71
N GLY A 214 -40.86 9.41 -5.66
CA GLY A 214 -39.67 10.08 -5.12
C GLY A 214 -39.40 9.71 -3.67
N LEU A 215 -40.43 9.71 -2.82
CA LEU A 215 -40.33 9.27 -1.43
C LEU A 215 -39.98 7.78 -1.31
N LEU A 216 -40.46 6.92 -2.22
CA LEU A 216 -40.04 5.51 -2.26
C LEU A 216 -38.56 5.37 -2.62
N VAL A 217 -38.05 6.15 -3.58
CA VAL A 217 -36.61 6.16 -3.89
C VAL A 217 -35.81 6.58 -2.66
N VAL A 218 -36.23 7.65 -1.97
CA VAL A 218 -35.60 8.08 -0.72
C VAL A 218 -35.64 6.98 0.34
N SER A 219 -36.77 6.27 0.49
CA SER A 219 -36.88 5.15 1.45
C SER A 219 -35.93 4.00 1.12
N LEU A 220 -35.71 3.70 -0.17
CA LEU A 220 -34.76 2.66 -0.60
C LEU A 220 -33.32 3.08 -0.30
N VAL A 221 -32.97 4.34 -0.55
CA VAL A 221 -31.64 4.89 -0.24
C VAL A 221 -31.37 4.89 1.26
N LEU A 222 -32.33 5.35 2.08
CA LEU A 222 -32.23 5.29 3.54
C LEU A 222 -32.14 3.86 4.06
N GLY A 223 -32.86 2.92 3.43
CA GLY A 223 -32.76 1.49 3.72
C GLY A 223 -31.35 0.94 3.49
N ILE A 224 -30.70 1.33 2.39
CA ILE A 224 -29.30 0.95 2.12
C ILE A 224 -28.36 1.53 3.19
N GLN A 225 -28.54 2.79 3.58
CA GLN A 225 -27.72 3.39 4.65
C GLN A 225 -27.88 2.68 5.99
N ILE A 226 -29.12 2.31 6.37
CA ILE A 226 -29.41 1.58 7.61
C ILE A 226 -28.77 0.19 7.61
N LEU A 227 -28.75 -0.50 6.46
CA LEU A 227 -28.07 -1.78 6.32
C LEU A 227 -26.54 -1.65 6.45
N GLY A 228 -25.97 -0.47 6.23
CA GLY A 228 -24.54 -0.21 6.43
C GLY A 228 -24.15 0.13 7.88
N VAL A 229 -25.10 0.44 8.75
CA VAL A 229 -24.86 0.93 10.12
C VAL A 229 -24.01 0.00 10.98
N PRO A 230 -24.18 -1.34 10.93
CA PRO A 230 -23.34 -2.24 11.72
C PRO A 230 -21.83 -2.09 11.46
N MET A 231 -21.44 -1.59 10.29
CA MET A 231 -20.05 -1.39 9.89
C MET A 231 -19.53 0.03 10.19
N TRP A 232 -20.32 0.90 10.84
CA TRP A 232 -19.89 2.26 11.17
C TRP A 232 -18.97 2.31 12.38
N THR A 233 -18.13 3.34 12.45
CA THR A 233 -17.50 3.73 13.71
C THR A 233 -18.56 4.31 14.65
N VAL A 234 -18.52 3.89 15.92
CA VAL A 234 -19.51 4.28 16.91
C VAL A 234 -18.88 5.21 17.92
N ASN A 235 -19.41 6.42 18.04
CA ASN A 235 -19.11 7.38 19.11
C ASN A 235 -20.37 7.69 19.93
N ALA A 236 -20.25 8.63 20.88
CA ALA A 236 -21.38 9.04 21.72
C ALA A 236 -22.60 9.59 20.94
N GLY A 237 -22.41 10.09 19.72
CA GLY A 237 -23.46 10.66 18.88
C GLY A 237 -24.08 9.70 17.86
N THR A 238 -23.44 8.55 17.58
CA THR A 238 -23.85 7.63 16.50
C THR A 238 -25.29 7.10 16.68
N TRP A 239 -25.73 6.83 17.90
CA TRP A 239 -27.10 6.38 18.17
C TRP A 239 -28.17 7.39 17.75
N MET A 240 -27.89 8.70 17.87
CA MET A 240 -28.82 9.77 17.45
C MET A 240 -28.96 9.80 15.93
N SER A 241 -27.83 9.67 15.22
CA SER A 241 -27.80 9.57 13.76
C SER A 241 -28.56 8.34 13.28
N TYR A 242 -28.37 7.20 13.95
CA TYR A 242 -29.08 5.98 13.62
C TYR A 242 -30.60 6.10 13.84
N LEU A 243 -31.02 6.68 14.97
CA LEU A 243 -32.43 6.94 15.25
C LEU A 243 -33.06 7.89 14.22
N ALA A 244 -32.34 8.94 13.82
CA ALA A 244 -32.79 9.88 12.81
C ALA A 244 -33.04 9.18 11.44
N LEU A 245 -32.15 8.28 11.03
CA LEU A 245 -32.34 7.49 9.79
C LEU A 245 -33.59 6.61 9.86
N ILE A 246 -33.84 5.93 10.98
CA ILE A 246 -35.03 5.10 11.17
C ILE A 246 -36.31 5.94 11.09
N ILE A 247 -36.32 7.12 11.73
CA ILE A 247 -37.47 8.04 11.69
C ILE A 247 -37.68 8.56 10.27
N ALA A 248 -36.61 8.93 9.55
CA ALA A 248 -36.69 9.38 8.17
C ALA A 248 -37.20 8.29 7.22
N LEU A 249 -36.77 7.04 7.41
CA LEU A 249 -37.26 5.88 6.66
C LEU A 249 -38.76 5.69 6.89
N ALA A 250 -39.21 5.67 8.14
CA ALA A 250 -40.62 5.55 8.48
C ALA A 250 -41.45 6.71 7.90
N ALA A 251 -40.95 7.94 7.99
CA ALA A 251 -41.61 9.12 7.46
C ALA A 251 -41.75 9.09 5.93
N SER A 252 -40.73 8.62 5.21
CA SER A 252 -40.76 8.51 3.74
C SER A 252 -41.74 7.43 3.25
N LEU A 253 -41.78 6.26 3.92
CA LEU A 253 -42.73 5.19 3.62
C LEU A 253 -44.18 5.61 3.89
N VAL A 254 -44.45 6.17 5.08
CA VAL A 254 -45.78 6.66 5.45
C VAL A 254 -46.21 7.81 4.54
N GLY A 255 -45.30 8.73 4.24
CA GLY A 255 -45.54 9.82 3.30
C GLY A 255 -45.94 9.31 1.92
N SER A 256 -45.20 8.35 1.37
CA SER A 256 -45.52 7.75 0.08
C SER A 256 -46.90 7.09 0.07
N PHE A 257 -47.23 6.32 1.11
CA PHE A 257 -48.54 5.68 1.26
C PHE A 257 -49.68 6.71 1.32
N LEU A 258 -49.52 7.78 2.10
CA LEU A 258 -50.52 8.83 2.21
C LEU A 258 -50.76 9.55 0.88
N PHE A 259 -49.71 9.86 0.13
CA PHE A 259 -49.83 10.45 -1.21
C PHE A 259 -50.54 9.53 -2.20
N MET A 260 -50.34 8.22 -2.08
CA MET A 260 -51.06 7.22 -2.88
C MET A 260 -52.55 7.19 -2.53
N VAL A 261 -52.90 7.22 -1.24
CA VAL A 261 -54.31 7.28 -0.78
C VAL A 261 -54.99 8.58 -1.21
N MET A 262 -54.28 9.72 -1.15
CA MET A 262 -54.76 11.00 -1.66
C MET A 262 -55.07 10.95 -3.16
N ARG A 263 -54.21 10.31 -3.95
CA ARG A 263 -54.43 10.13 -5.38
C ARG A 263 -55.73 9.36 -5.65
N VAL A 264 -55.97 8.25 -4.94
CA VAL A 264 -57.19 7.44 -5.10
C VAL A 264 -58.44 8.25 -4.75
N ARG A 265 -58.44 8.98 -3.63
CA ARG A 265 -59.59 9.80 -3.22
C ARG A 265 -59.84 11.02 -4.13
N SER A 266 -58.78 11.63 -4.64
CA SER A 266 -58.90 12.81 -5.52
C SER A 266 -59.38 12.47 -6.94
N GLY A 267 -59.21 11.22 -7.39
CA GLY A 267 -59.76 10.71 -8.65
C GLY A 267 -61.29 10.85 -8.73
N ASP A 268 -61.99 10.38 -7.70
CA ASP A 268 -63.46 10.47 -7.61
C ASP A 268 -63.96 11.93 -7.51
N ALA A 269 -63.24 12.79 -6.80
CA ALA A 269 -63.60 14.20 -6.63
C ALA A 269 -63.44 14.99 -7.95
N ARG A 270 -62.37 14.74 -8.71
CA ARG A 270 -62.12 15.41 -10.01
C ARG A 270 -63.15 15.01 -11.07
N GLN A 271 -63.57 13.74 -11.08
CA GLN A 271 -64.60 13.28 -12.02
C GLN A 271 -65.96 13.94 -11.73
N ARG A 272 -66.34 14.06 -10.45
CA ARG A 272 -67.57 14.76 -10.01
C ARG A 272 -67.53 16.26 -10.28
N LEU A 273 -66.39 16.93 -10.05
CA LEU A 273 -66.20 18.34 -10.38
C LEU A 273 -66.27 18.56 -11.90
N GLY A 274 -65.66 17.67 -12.69
CA GLY A 274 -65.72 17.72 -14.15
C GLY A 274 -67.14 17.58 -14.69
N SER A 275 -67.93 16.65 -14.18
CA SER A 275 -69.33 16.49 -14.59
C SER A 275 -70.19 17.70 -14.19
N LYS A 276 -69.97 18.28 -12.99
CA LYS A 276 -70.71 19.47 -12.53
C LYS A 276 -70.34 20.74 -13.31
N ILE A 277 -69.07 20.89 -13.69
CA ILE A 277 -68.63 21.99 -14.58
C ILE A 277 -69.30 21.85 -15.96
N SER A 278 -69.31 20.63 -16.52
CA SER A 278 -69.95 20.38 -17.82
C SER A 278 -71.45 20.64 -17.79
N SER A 279 -72.14 20.33 -16.68
CA SER A 279 -73.57 20.64 -16.55
C SER A 279 -73.83 22.15 -16.48
N LEU A 280 -73.06 22.88 -15.68
CA LEU A 280 -73.21 24.34 -15.54
C LEU A 280 -72.83 25.11 -16.82
N GLU A 281 -71.86 24.62 -17.60
CA GLU A 281 -71.57 25.16 -18.94
C GLU A 281 -72.76 24.96 -19.90
N GLY A 282 -73.42 23.80 -19.83
CA GLY A 282 -74.65 23.54 -20.59
C GLY A 282 -75.80 24.48 -20.18
N ASP A 283 -75.99 24.72 -18.89
CA ASP A 283 -77.02 25.62 -18.37
C ASP A 283 -76.78 27.08 -18.80
N LEU A 284 -75.53 27.55 -18.85
CA LEU A 284 -75.21 28.90 -19.38
C LEU A 284 -75.56 29.05 -20.86
N VAL A 285 -75.31 28.02 -21.67
CA VAL A 285 -75.67 28.03 -23.10
C VAL A 285 -77.19 28.04 -23.25
N ARG A 286 -77.93 27.30 -22.40
CA ARG A 286 -79.40 27.32 -22.38
C ARG A 286 -79.96 28.70 -22.04
N LEU A 287 -79.44 29.34 -20.99
CA LEU A 287 -79.86 30.69 -20.57
C LEU A 287 -79.57 31.76 -21.63
N GLN A 288 -78.47 31.65 -22.38
CA GLN A 288 -78.20 32.53 -23.51
C GLN A 288 -79.25 32.37 -24.63
N GLY A 289 -79.69 31.15 -24.89
CA GLY A 289 -80.79 30.87 -25.82
C GLY A 289 -82.12 31.47 -25.38
N GLU A 290 -82.49 31.30 -24.10
CA GLU A 290 -83.72 31.86 -23.51
C GLU A 290 -83.74 33.40 -23.53
N MET A 291 -82.59 34.04 -23.32
CA MET A 291 -82.45 35.51 -23.44
C MET A 291 -82.66 36.00 -24.88
N LEU A 292 -82.17 35.24 -25.86
CA LEU A 292 -82.35 35.53 -27.29
C LEU A 292 -83.81 35.36 -27.72
N SER A 293 -84.49 34.32 -27.25
CA SER A 293 -85.91 34.11 -27.55
C SER A 293 -86.79 35.19 -26.93
N ILE A 294 -86.55 35.57 -25.67
CA ILE A 294 -87.32 36.65 -25.01
C ILE A 294 -87.11 38.00 -25.71
N ARG A 295 -85.89 38.25 -26.23
CA ARG A 295 -85.63 39.44 -27.06
C ARG A 295 -86.44 39.42 -28.36
N GLN A 296 -86.51 38.28 -29.04
CA GLN A 296 -87.32 38.14 -30.24
C GLN A 296 -88.82 38.30 -29.95
N GLU A 297 -89.32 37.77 -28.83
CA GLU A 297 -90.71 37.95 -28.39
C GLU A 297 -91.05 39.42 -28.11
N TYR A 298 -90.11 40.20 -27.56
CA TYR A 298 -90.27 41.65 -27.36
C TYR A 298 -90.24 42.42 -28.68
N GLU A 299 -89.27 42.12 -29.57
CA GLU A 299 -89.17 42.77 -30.89
C GLU A 299 -90.38 42.46 -31.79
N ALA A 300 -91.04 41.31 -31.59
CA ALA A 300 -92.29 40.93 -32.25
C ALA A 300 -93.56 41.54 -31.62
N GLY A 301 -93.43 42.34 -30.54
CA GLY A 301 -94.54 43.03 -29.88
C GLY A 301 -95.45 42.16 -29.00
N ALA A 302 -95.02 40.92 -28.68
CA ALA A 302 -95.84 39.96 -27.94
C ALA A 302 -95.80 40.17 -26.40
N ILE A 303 -94.82 40.94 -25.89
CA ILE A 303 -94.65 41.22 -24.46
C ILE A 303 -94.44 42.71 -24.20
N THR A 304 -94.96 43.22 -23.08
CA THR A 304 -94.83 44.62 -22.69
C THR A 304 -93.43 44.92 -22.16
N ALA A 305 -92.99 46.19 -22.25
CA ALA A 305 -91.64 46.60 -21.88
C ALA A 305 -91.29 46.33 -20.40
N GLU A 306 -92.29 46.34 -19.52
CA GLU A 306 -92.12 46.07 -18.09
C GLU A 306 -91.89 44.57 -17.82
N ASP A 307 -92.64 43.68 -18.49
CA ASP A 307 -92.46 42.23 -18.38
C ASP A 307 -91.14 41.75 -19.00
N TYR A 308 -90.73 42.36 -20.13
CA TYR A 308 -89.41 42.12 -20.72
C TYR A 308 -88.28 42.45 -19.74
N ARG A 309 -88.32 43.63 -19.11
CA ARG A 309 -87.31 44.03 -18.12
C ARG A 309 -87.27 43.09 -16.91
N LYS A 310 -88.43 42.65 -16.42
CA LYS A 310 -88.51 41.73 -15.28
C LYS A 310 -87.90 40.36 -15.59
N ARG A 311 -88.26 39.74 -16.72
CA ARG A 311 -87.75 38.41 -17.11
C ARG A 311 -86.27 38.44 -17.47
N VAL A 312 -85.84 39.45 -18.21
CA VAL A 312 -84.41 39.66 -18.53
C VAL A 312 -83.61 39.91 -17.26
N GLY A 313 -84.14 40.68 -16.31
CA GLY A 313 -83.52 40.90 -15.01
C GLY A 313 -83.28 39.60 -14.23
N LEU A 314 -84.29 38.74 -14.13
CA LEU A 314 -84.18 37.44 -13.44
C LEU A 314 -83.17 36.50 -14.14
N LEU A 315 -83.21 36.41 -15.47
CA LEU A 315 -82.27 35.56 -16.22
C LEU A 315 -80.83 36.08 -16.19
N MET A 316 -80.64 37.41 -16.12
CA MET A 316 -79.33 38.02 -15.91
C MET A 316 -78.78 37.72 -14.52
N GLU A 317 -79.63 37.71 -13.49
CA GLU A 317 -79.27 37.34 -12.12
C GLU A 317 -78.85 35.86 -12.03
N ASP A 318 -79.65 34.95 -12.61
CA ASP A 318 -79.31 33.51 -12.67
C ASP A 318 -78.04 33.25 -13.48
N ARG A 319 -77.86 33.94 -14.61
CA ARG A 319 -76.61 33.86 -15.39
C ARG A 319 -75.41 34.33 -14.58
N SER A 320 -75.56 35.40 -13.81
CA SER A 320 -74.50 35.91 -12.92
C SER A 320 -74.14 34.88 -11.85
N ASN A 321 -75.14 34.28 -11.20
CA ASN A 321 -74.95 33.27 -10.16
C ASN A 321 -74.26 32.01 -10.70
N ILE A 322 -74.73 31.47 -11.83
CA ILE A 322 -74.13 30.29 -12.47
C ILE A 322 -72.72 30.61 -12.98
N SER A 323 -72.50 31.79 -13.57
CA SER A 323 -71.17 32.22 -14.02
C SER A 323 -70.18 32.34 -12.85
N ASN A 324 -70.62 32.86 -11.70
CA ASN A 324 -69.81 32.96 -10.50
C ASN A 324 -69.51 31.59 -9.89
N GLU A 325 -70.49 30.68 -9.82
CA GLU A 325 -70.28 29.31 -9.34
C GLU A 325 -69.38 28.51 -10.31
N LEU A 326 -69.55 28.69 -11.62
CA LEU A 326 -68.68 28.09 -12.62
C LEU A 326 -67.25 28.63 -12.53
N ARG A 327 -67.07 29.94 -12.34
CA ARG A 327 -65.76 30.54 -12.11
C ARG A 327 -65.12 29.97 -10.85
N ARG A 328 -65.89 29.84 -9.76
CA ARG A 328 -65.44 29.21 -8.51
C ARG A 328 -65.01 27.75 -8.72
N LEU A 329 -65.84 26.93 -9.39
CA LEU A 329 -65.54 25.51 -9.63
C LEU A 329 -64.40 25.31 -10.64
N LYS A 330 -64.25 26.17 -11.65
CA LYS A 330 -63.09 26.15 -12.57
C LYS A 330 -61.80 26.52 -11.84
N ILE A 331 -61.84 27.46 -10.91
CA ILE A 331 -60.70 27.79 -10.03
C ILE A 331 -60.40 26.61 -9.09
N GLU A 332 -61.41 25.98 -8.50
CA GLU A 332 -61.28 24.79 -7.65
C GLU A 332 -60.76 23.54 -8.42
N ARG A 333 -61.01 23.47 -9.73
CA ARG A 333 -60.41 22.46 -10.62
C ARG A 333 -58.93 22.73 -10.93
N MET A 334 -58.52 24.01 -11.02
CA MET A 334 -57.12 24.40 -11.23
C MET A 334 -56.28 24.29 -9.95
N LEU A 335 -56.90 24.47 -8.78
CA LEU A 335 -56.27 24.34 -7.47
C LEU A 335 -56.99 23.23 -6.67
N PRO A 336 -56.49 21.98 -6.67
CA PRO A 336 -57.19 20.82 -6.13
C PRO A 336 -57.16 20.81 -4.59
N ILE A 337 -57.90 21.69 -3.94
CA ILE A 337 -57.99 21.78 -2.47
C ILE A 337 -59.46 21.98 -2.05
N GLY A 338 -60.29 20.97 -2.30
CA GLY A 338 -61.71 20.97 -1.90
C GLY A 338 -62.14 19.64 -1.26
N GLY A 339 -62.24 19.61 0.08
CA GLY A 339 -62.92 18.55 0.86
C GLY A 339 -62.04 17.74 1.83
N SER A 340 -62.11 18.04 3.14
CA SER A 340 -61.33 17.47 4.27
C SER A 340 -59.79 17.24 4.12
N PRO A 341 -58.99 18.11 3.46
CA PRO A 341 -57.58 17.82 3.15
C PRO A 341 -56.58 18.61 4.01
N ARG A 342 -57.00 19.56 4.86
CA ARG A 342 -56.06 20.39 5.64
C ARG A 342 -55.17 19.54 6.56
N ASN A 343 -55.77 18.60 7.29
CA ASN A 343 -55.02 17.74 8.21
C ASN A 343 -54.06 16.81 7.46
N PHE A 344 -54.47 16.23 6.32
CA PHE A 344 -53.62 15.32 5.55
C PHE A 344 -52.53 16.04 4.76
N ALA A 345 -52.80 17.24 4.21
CA ALA A 345 -51.79 18.06 3.53
C ALA A 345 -50.77 18.62 4.53
N LEU A 346 -51.21 19.02 5.73
CA LEU A 346 -50.31 19.40 6.83
C LEU A 346 -49.45 18.22 7.27
N VAL A 347 -50.03 17.03 7.47
CA VAL A 347 -49.27 15.81 7.80
C VAL A 347 -48.27 15.45 6.70
N SER A 348 -48.66 15.56 5.42
CA SER A 348 -47.75 15.25 4.31
C SER A 348 -46.63 16.27 4.16
N ALA A 349 -46.92 17.56 4.35
CA ALA A 349 -45.90 18.61 4.39
C ALA A 349 -44.96 18.43 5.59
N PHE A 350 -45.49 18.08 6.76
CA PHE A 350 -44.72 17.78 7.96
C PHE A 350 -43.81 16.56 7.75
N LEU A 351 -44.30 15.48 7.12
CA LEU A 351 -43.47 14.31 6.80
C LEU A 351 -42.37 14.63 5.78
N ILE A 352 -42.65 15.44 4.76
CA ILE A 352 -41.61 15.90 3.82
C ILE A 352 -40.58 16.75 4.56
N ILE A 353 -41.01 17.65 5.44
CA ILE A 353 -40.11 18.45 6.28
C ILE A 353 -39.26 17.54 7.16
N ILE A 354 -39.82 16.49 7.78
CA ILE A 354 -39.04 15.51 8.55
C ILE A 354 -38.01 14.79 7.68
N VAL A 355 -38.42 14.29 6.51
CA VAL A 355 -37.53 13.57 5.57
C VAL A 355 -36.39 14.45 5.06
N VAL A 356 -36.61 15.76 4.92
CA VAL A 356 -35.59 16.71 4.45
C VAL A 356 -34.76 17.28 5.60
N MET A 357 -35.39 17.63 6.73
CA MET A 357 -34.72 18.28 7.86
C MET A 357 -33.92 17.29 8.69
N LEU A 358 -34.33 16.03 8.84
CA LEU A 358 -33.57 15.05 9.63
C LEU A 358 -32.15 14.81 9.07
N PRO A 359 -31.95 14.56 7.77
CA PRO A 359 -30.61 14.45 7.19
C PRO A 359 -29.80 15.75 7.30
N ILE A 360 -30.46 16.91 7.18
CA ILE A 360 -29.81 18.21 7.38
C ILE A 360 -29.35 18.36 8.83
N THR A 361 -30.21 18.07 9.80
CA THR A 361 -29.83 18.08 11.22
C THR A 361 -28.75 17.06 11.53
N GLN A 362 -28.77 15.88 10.89
CA GLN A 362 -27.69 14.89 11.01
C GLN A 362 -26.36 15.46 10.52
N ALA A 363 -26.31 16.09 9.35
CA ALA A 363 -25.11 16.73 8.83
C ALA A 363 -24.59 17.84 9.77
N PHE A 364 -25.49 18.59 10.40
CA PHE A 364 -25.12 19.61 11.39
C PHE A 364 -24.66 19.03 12.74
N TYR A 365 -25.22 17.91 13.21
CA TYR A 365 -24.86 17.29 14.50
C TYR A 365 -23.59 16.42 14.40
N TYR A 366 -23.36 15.73 13.28
CA TYR A 366 -22.07 15.06 13.01
C TYR A 366 -20.92 16.08 12.90
N GLY A 367 -21.24 17.32 12.51
CA GLY A 367 -20.29 18.42 12.32
C GLY A 367 -20.09 19.33 13.53
N ILE A 368 -20.74 19.10 14.68
CA ILE A 368 -20.27 19.75 15.92
C ILE A 368 -18.97 19.05 16.27
N GLN A 369 -17.86 19.73 15.97
CA GLN A 369 -16.56 19.43 16.56
C GLN A 369 -16.80 19.15 18.04
N MET A 370 -16.60 17.90 18.47
CA MET A 370 -16.55 17.54 19.89
C MET A 370 -15.29 18.16 20.52
N GLU A 371 -15.01 19.43 20.27
CA GLU A 371 -13.88 20.18 20.81
C GLU A 371 -14.22 20.62 22.24
N GLY A 372 -13.23 20.50 23.13
CA GLY A 372 -13.33 20.85 24.56
C GLY A 372 -13.28 19.63 25.50
N ASP A 373 -13.65 19.85 26.77
CA ASP A 373 -13.45 18.92 27.91
C ASP A 373 -14.06 17.51 27.75
N ARG A 374 -14.95 17.28 26.78
CA ARG A 374 -15.63 15.98 26.55
C ARG A 374 -15.12 15.21 25.34
N TYR A 375 -14.16 15.73 24.57
CA TYR A 375 -13.57 15.05 23.42
C TYR A 375 -13.08 13.64 23.80
N ILE A 376 -12.28 13.58 24.88
CA ILE A 376 -11.65 12.35 25.36
C ILE A 376 -12.71 11.30 25.72
N ASP A 377 -13.69 11.69 26.54
CA ASP A 377 -14.75 10.79 26.99
C ASP A 377 -15.63 10.27 25.85
N TRP A 378 -15.98 11.13 24.88
CA TRP A 378 -17.07 10.87 23.93
C TRP A 378 -16.62 10.44 22.54
N LYS A 379 -15.40 10.80 22.15
CA LYS A 379 -14.78 10.43 20.88
C LYS A 379 -13.59 9.51 21.10
N PHE A 380 -12.58 9.90 21.88
CA PHE A 380 -11.37 9.09 21.99
C PHE A 380 -11.66 7.72 22.63
N ASN A 381 -12.19 7.69 23.85
CA ASN A 381 -12.44 6.45 24.59
C ASN A 381 -13.50 5.54 23.93
N LEU A 382 -14.44 6.14 23.19
CA LEU A 382 -15.56 5.42 22.59
C LEU A 382 -15.39 5.12 21.10
N GLU A 383 -14.46 5.74 20.38
CA GLU A 383 -14.26 5.54 18.93
C GLU A 383 -12.78 5.29 18.64
N THR A 384 -11.94 6.30 18.85
CA THR A 384 -10.53 6.30 18.44
C THR A 384 -9.70 5.22 19.12
N ALA A 385 -9.88 4.96 20.42
CA ALA A 385 -9.13 3.91 21.12
C ALA A 385 -9.37 2.52 20.50
N LYS A 386 -10.59 2.26 20.03
CA LYS A 386 -10.92 1.00 19.35
C LYS A 386 -10.42 0.99 17.91
N GLU A 387 -10.47 2.13 17.25
CA GLU A 387 -9.87 2.32 15.93
C GLU A 387 -8.37 2.02 15.97
N ILE A 388 -7.66 2.49 17.00
CA ILE A 388 -6.24 2.21 17.21
C ILE A 388 -5.98 0.71 17.37
N GLU A 389 -6.69 0.05 18.29
CA GLU A 389 -6.49 -1.38 18.54
C GLU A 389 -6.84 -2.26 17.33
N VAL A 390 -7.93 -1.95 16.62
CA VAL A 390 -8.34 -2.71 15.43
C VAL A 390 -7.41 -2.44 14.24
N THR A 391 -6.95 -1.20 14.05
CA THR A 391 -6.03 -0.84 12.96
C THR A 391 -4.65 -1.44 13.17
N ASN A 392 -4.09 -1.38 14.39
CA ASN A 392 -2.82 -2.04 14.69
C ASN A 392 -2.90 -3.55 14.50
N TRP A 393 -3.98 -4.19 14.97
CA TRP A 393 -4.21 -5.61 14.71
C TRP A 393 -4.33 -5.91 13.20
N ALA A 394 -5.11 -5.12 12.44
CA ALA A 394 -5.26 -5.33 11.01
C ALA A 394 -3.91 -5.20 10.27
N ALA A 395 -3.10 -4.21 10.62
CA ALA A 395 -1.77 -3.99 10.03
C ALA A 395 -0.69 -4.96 10.54
N GLY A 396 -0.94 -5.76 11.58
CA GLY A 396 0.04 -6.69 12.15
C GLY A 396 1.08 -6.01 13.04
N LEU A 397 0.68 -4.94 13.73
CA LEU A 397 1.50 -4.13 14.63
C LEU A 397 1.20 -4.37 16.12
N ASP A 398 0.30 -5.30 16.43
CA ASP A 398 -0.14 -5.58 17.81
C ASP A 398 0.96 -6.15 18.69
N GLU A 399 1.96 -6.81 18.10
CA GLU A 399 3.13 -7.35 18.78
C GLU A 399 4.37 -6.42 18.69
N MET A 400 4.20 -5.21 18.14
CA MET A 400 5.29 -4.24 18.02
C MET A 400 5.88 -3.90 19.40
N GLN A 401 7.19 -4.05 19.53
CA GLN A 401 7.91 -3.70 20.76
C GLN A 401 8.43 -2.27 20.68
N ILE A 402 8.39 -1.55 21.80
CA ILE A 402 9.00 -0.23 21.93
C ILE A 402 10.16 -0.34 22.92
N LYS A 403 11.37 -0.05 22.47
CA LYS A 403 12.60 -0.01 23.27
C LYS A 403 13.23 1.38 23.20
N ASP A 404 14.06 1.74 24.17
CA ASP A 404 14.82 3.00 24.12
C ASP A 404 15.98 2.87 23.13
N LEU A 405 16.33 3.95 22.44
CA LEU A 405 17.43 3.97 21.45
C LEU A 405 18.77 3.55 22.06
N ASP A 406 19.00 3.85 23.34
CA ASP A 406 20.20 3.45 24.09
C ASP A 406 20.36 1.92 24.18
N THR A 407 19.29 1.14 23.98
CA THR A 407 19.37 -0.32 24.00
C THR A 407 20.21 -0.90 22.85
N LEU A 408 20.36 -0.15 21.75
CA LEU A 408 21.23 -0.55 20.63
C LEU A 408 22.69 -0.74 21.06
N THR A 409 23.12 -0.05 22.12
CA THR A 409 24.52 -0.06 22.57
C THR A 409 24.80 -1.10 23.67
N LEU A 410 23.76 -1.76 24.19
CA LEU A 410 23.90 -2.75 25.26
C LEU A 410 24.77 -3.94 24.81
N ASN A 411 25.63 -4.44 25.70
CA ASN A 411 26.51 -5.59 25.50
C ASN A 411 27.54 -5.52 24.35
N ALA A 412 27.67 -4.41 23.63
CA ALA A 412 28.70 -4.28 22.61
C ALA A 412 30.10 -4.21 23.25
N THR A 413 31.04 -4.95 22.67
CA THR A 413 32.46 -4.91 23.08
C THR A 413 33.29 -4.08 22.10
N PRO A 414 34.41 -3.46 22.51
CA PRO A 414 35.29 -2.75 21.60
C PRO A 414 35.87 -3.62 20.47
N GLU A 415 36.06 -4.92 20.72
CA GLU A 415 36.57 -5.88 19.71
C GLU A 415 35.53 -6.16 18.62
N SER A 416 34.26 -6.40 19.00
CA SER A 416 33.16 -6.55 18.04
C SER A 416 32.91 -5.29 17.21
N GLN A 417 33.27 -4.11 17.73
CA GLN A 417 33.02 -2.82 17.06
C GLN A 417 33.98 -2.53 15.90
N VAL A 418 35.23 -3.04 15.95
CA VAL A 418 36.17 -2.87 14.82
C VAL A 418 35.81 -3.83 13.69
N GLU A 419 35.37 -5.05 14.04
CA GLU A 419 34.91 -6.04 13.06
C GLU A 419 33.64 -5.55 12.33
N SER A 420 32.70 -4.92 13.06
CA SER A 420 31.46 -4.38 12.49
C SER A 420 31.67 -3.19 11.54
N LEU A 421 32.81 -2.50 11.57
CA LEU A 421 33.08 -1.41 10.62
C LEU A 421 33.16 -1.90 9.17
N THR A 422 33.49 -3.17 8.96
CA THR A 422 33.59 -3.76 7.62
C THR A 422 32.24 -4.23 7.05
N SER A 423 31.19 -4.30 7.88
CA SER A 423 29.81 -4.57 7.46
C SER A 423 28.97 -3.31 7.25
N VAL A 424 29.50 -2.11 7.57
CA VAL A 424 28.79 -0.85 7.34
C VAL A 424 28.71 -0.53 5.85
N ARG A 425 27.48 -0.45 5.31
CA ARG A 425 27.25 -0.08 3.91
C ARG A 425 27.78 1.31 3.58
N GLN A 426 28.61 1.40 2.53
CA GLN A 426 29.10 2.68 2.00
C GLN A 426 28.49 3.01 0.63
N TRP A 427 28.16 2.00 -0.19
CA TRP A 427 27.58 2.18 -1.51
C TRP A 427 26.05 2.06 -1.48
N ASP A 428 25.35 3.04 -2.03
CA ASP A 428 23.90 3.01 -2.17
C ASP A 428 23.45 2.40 -3.51
N GLN A 429 22.15 2.17 -3.67
CA GLN A 429 21.56 1.55 -4.86
C GLN A 429 21.92 2.33 -6.13
N GLN A 430 21.72 3.66 -6.13
CA GLN A 430 21.94 4.49 -7.31
C GLN A 430 23.40 4.51 -7.76
N ALA A 431 24.35 4.71 -6.84
CA ALA A 431 25.77 4.71 -7.17
C ALA A 431 26.23 3.33 -7.65
N SER A 432 25.72 2.27 -7.02
CA SER A 432 26.01 0.88 -7.40
C SER A 432 25.49 0.57 -8.80
N PHE A 433 24.24 0.92 -9.09
CA PHE A 433 23.62 0.76 -10.41
C PHE A 433 24.40 1.48 -11.51
N LEU A 434 24.76 2.75 -11.31
CA LEU A 434 25.53 3.53 -12.27
C LEU A 434 26.93 2.95 -12.51
N ARG A 435 27.54 2.38 -11.47
CA ARG A 435 28.85 1.73 -11.56
C ARG A 435 28.76 0.39 -12.31
N MET A 436 27.79 -0.46 -11.97
CA MET A 436 27.54 -1.75 -12.62
C MET A 436 27.18 -1.59 -14.10
N LYS A 437 26.46 -0.52 -14.47
CA LYS A 437 26.05 -0.24 -15.86
C LYS A 437 27.23 -0.18 -16.83
N ASN A 438 28.42 0.18 -16.36
CA ASN A 438 29.62 0.23 -17.20
C ASN A 438 30.17 -1.16 -17.59
N GLN A 439 29.70 -2.24 -16.96
CA GLN A 439 30.13 -3.61 -17.25
C GLN A 439 29.34 -4.28 -18.37
N ILE A 440 28.26 -3.65 -18.85
CA ILE A 440 27.44 -4.22 -19.91
C ILE A 440 28.14 -4.04 -21.26
N GLY A 441 28.63 -5.14 -21.82
CA GLY A 441 29.32 -5.16 -23.12
C GLY A 441 28.40 -5.21 -24.35
N ALA A 442 27.12 -5.50 -24.19
CA ALA A 442 26.18 -5.73 -25.29
C ALA A 442 25.15 -4.60 -25.41
N ASN A 443 24.93 -4.12 -26.64
CA ASN A 443 24.02 -3.00 -26.92
C ASN A 443 22.53 -3.33 -26.81
N TRP A 444 22.17 -4.60 -26.63
CA TRP A 444 20.77 -5.08 -26.57
C TRP A 444 20.35 -5.49 -25.15
N MET A 445 21.27 -5.42 -24.19
CA MET A 445 21.03 -5.69 -22.77
C MET A 445 21.17 -4.41 -21.96
N GLN A 446 20.45 -4.34 -20.85
CA GLN A 446 20.58 -3.33 -19.81
C GLN A 446 20.41 -3.98 -18.43
N LEU A 447 20.75 -3.27 -17.36
CA LEU A 447 20.43 -3.71 -16.00
C LEU A 447 18.91 -3.61 -15.78
N ALA A 448 18.34 -4.54 -15.01
CA ALA A 448 16.96 -4.48 -14.53
C ALA A 448 16.89 -3.47 -13.37
N ASP A 449 16.78 -3.95 -12.12
CA ASP A 449 17.09 -3.21 -10.91
C ASP A 449 18.40 -3.71 -10.27
N SER A 450 18.86 -3.04 -9.23
CA SER A 450 20.01 -3.37 -8.39
C SER A 450 19.52 -3.65 -6.98
N ASP A 451 19.33 -4.92 -6.64
CA ASP A 451 18.79 -5.32 -5.35
C ASP A 451 19.91 -5.63 -4.38
N ILE A 452 19.73 -5.26 -3.11
CA ILE A 452 20.63 -5.70 -2.06
C ILE A 452 20.32 -7.14 -1.67
N VAL A 453 21.30 -8.03 -1.65
CA VAL A 453 21.13 -9.43 -1.24
C VAL A 453 22.16 -9.76 -0.16
N PHE A 454 21.74 -10.55 0.83
CA PHE A 454 22.61 -11.05 1.88
C PHE A 454 23.10 -12.45 1.56
N LEU A 455 24.38 -12.60 1.26
CA LEU A 455 25.00 -13.89 0.93
C LEU A 455 26.24 -14.11 1.80
N LYS A 456 26.31 -15.26 2.46
CA LYS A 456 27.47 -15.70 3.24
C LYS A 456 27.96 -14.68 4.29
N GLY A 457 27.06 -13.95 4.95
CA GLY A 457 27.46 -12.98 5.96
C GLY A 457 27.81 -11.59 5.43
N HIS A 458 27.62 -11.32 4.13
CA HIS A 458 27.96 -10.04 3.52
C HIS A 458 26.85 -9.50 2.61
N GLU A 459 26.83 -8.18 2.46
CA GLU A 459 25.88 -7.44 1.62
C GLU A 459 26.42 -7.24 0.21
N TYR A 460 25.63 -7.62 -0.80
CA TYR A 460 25.96 -7.42 -2.21
C TYR A 460 24.82 -6.74 -2.96
N TRP A 461 25.15 -5.74 -3.76
CA TRP A 461 24.26 -5.23 -4.79
C TRP A 461 24.31 -6.16 -5.99
N VAL A 462 23.18 -6.77 -6.33
CA VAL A 462 23.04 -7.75 -7.39
C VAL A 462 22.10 -7.16 -8.44
N SER A 463 22.56 -7.08 -9.68
CA SER A 463 21.75 -6.56 -10.77
C SER A 463 21.70 -7.55 -11.93
N PRO A 464 20.54 -8.22 -12.11
CA PRO A 464 20.26 -9.05 -13.28
C PRO A 464 20.20 -8.23 -14.57
N LEU A 465 20.41 -8.90 -15.71
CA LEU A 465 20.31 -8.28 -17.02
C LEU A 465 18.92 -8.47 -17.63
N THR A 466 18.38 -7.41 -18.21
CA THR A 466 17.11 -7.38 -18.95
C THR A 466 17.32 -6.82 -20.36
N PHE A 467 16.31 -6.93 -21.21
CA PHE A 467 16.41 -6.46 -22.60
C PHE A 467 16.29 -4.93 -22.70
N ASP A 468 17.14 -4.32 -23.52
CA ASP A 468 16.90 -2.95 -24.01
C ASP A 468 15.90 -3.01 -25.18
N THR A 469 14.65 -2.67 -24.89
CA THR A 469 13.55 -2.67 -25.86
C THR A 469 13.78 -1.70 -27.02
N THR A 470 14.58 -0.64 -26.85
CA THR A 470 14.86 0.33 -27.91
C THR A 470 15.85 -0.22 -28.94
N ALA A 471 16.81 -1.01 -28.49
CA ALA A 471 17.85 -1.62 -29.32
C ALA A 471 17.38 -2.92 -29.99
N THR A 472 16.58 -3.73 -29.27
CA THR A 472 16.11 -5.05 -29.75
C THR A 472 15.05 -4.98 -30.86
N TRP A 473 14.54 -3.82 -31.25
CA TRP A 473 13.54 -3.69 -32.33
C TRP A 473 14.03 -3.05 -33.65
N THR A 474 15.27 -2.56 -33.72
CA THR A 474 15.72 -1.69 -34.82
C THR A 474 16.89 -2.20 -35.67
N THR A 475 17.47 -3.39 -35.40
CA THR A 475 18.72 -3.84 -36.04
C THR A 475 18.56 -5.03 -37.00
N PHE A 476 19.52 -5.16 -37.95
CA PHE A 476 19.64 -6.27 -38.92
C PHE A 476 19.77 -7.65 -38.24
N ILE A 477 20.32 -7.68 -37.03
CA ILE A 477 20.52 -8.89 -36.21
C ILE A 477 19.18 -9.57 -35.88
N ASN A 478 18.13 -8.77 -35.65
CA ASN A 478 16.78 -9.24 -35.30
C ASN A 478 16.10 -10.06 -36.43
N GLN A 479 16.64 -10.07 -37.65
CA GLN A 479 16.09 -10.83 -38.76
C GLN A 479 16.56 -12.29 -38.78
N HIS A 480 17.62 -12.62 -38.04
CA HIS A 480 18.27 -13.94 -38.07
C HIS A 480 18.53 -14.54 -36.68
N ILE A 481 18.58 -13.71 -35.63
CA ILE A 481 18.77 -14.14 -34.23
C ILE A 481 17.49 -13.85 -33.43
N LEU A 482 17.04 -14.83 -32.65
CA LEU A 482 15.93 -14.70 -31.71
C LEU A 482 16.47 -14.37 -30.32
N TYR A 483 16.03 -13.24 -29.75
CA TYR A 483 16.36 -12.85 -28.38
C TYR A 483 15.46 -13.60 -27.41
N THR A 484 15.93 -14.75 -26.93
CA THR A 484 15.17 -15.62 -26.04
C THR A 484 15.51 -15.41 -24.57
N HIS A 485 16.76 -15.06 -24.24
CA HIS A 485 17.23 -14.82 -22.88
C HIS A 485 18.25 -13.66 -22.84
N THR A 486 18.60 -13.23 -21.64
CA THR A 486 19.75 -12.36 -21.37
C THR A 486 20.86 -13.15 -20.69
N GLU A 487 22.11 -12.73 -20.90
CA GLU A 487 23.31 -13.45 -20.47
C GLU A 487 24.07 -12.64 -19.43
N GLY A 488 24.17 -13.16 -18.20
CA GLY A 488 25.00 -12.63 -17.13
C GLY A 488 24.24 -11.88 -16.04
N ILE A 489 24.95 -11.66 -14.94
CA ILE A 489 24.51 -10.93 -13.75
C ILE A 489 25.70 -10.11 -13.25
N VAL A 490 25.47 -8.88 -12.79
CA VAL A 490 26.54 -8.03 -12.25
C VAL A 490 26.38 -7.96 -10.74
N VAL A 491 27.46 -8.20 -10.01
CA VAL A 491 27.48 -8.19 -8.54
C VAL A 491 28.54 -7.21 -8.05
N LEU A 492 28.18 -6.40 -7.07
CA LEU A 492 29.03 -5.39 -6.46
C LEU A 492 28.96 -5.50 -4.93
N ASP A 493 30.11 -5.46 -4.27
CA ASP A 493 30.20 -5.44 -2.82
C ASP A 493 29.74 -4.08 -2.26
N ALA A 494 28.73 -4.08 -1.38
CA ALA A 494 28.11 -2.87 -0.85
C ALA A 494 29.02 -2.08 0.12
N TYR A 495 30.04 -2.73 0.69
CA TYR A 495 31.04 -2.08 1.52
C TYR A 495 32.12 -1.40 0.66
N SER A 496 32.81 -2.15 -0.19
CA SER A 496 33.98 -1.66 -0.93
C SER A 496 33.63 -0.95 -2.25
N GLY A 497 32.51 -1.31 -2.88
CA GLY A 497 32.18 -0.91 -4.25
C GLY A 497 32.96 -1.66 -5.32
N GLU A 498 33.67 -2.73 -4.97
CA GLU A 498 34.37 -3.57 -5.93
C GLU A 498 33.40 -4.54 -6.61
N LEU A 499 33.65 -4.82 -7.90
CA LEU A 499 32.86 -5.76 -8.67
C LEU A 499 33.35 -7.18 -8.38
N VAL A 500 32.41 -8.09 -8.16
CA VAL A 500 32.70 -9.51 -7.93
C VAL A 500 32.67 -10.24 -9.26
N GLU A 501 33.84 -10.61 -9.79
CA GLU A 501 33.99 -11.25 -11.10
C GLU A 501 34.73 -12.59 -11.02
N HIS A 502 34.63 -13.40 -12.09
CA HIS A 502 35.42 -14.61 -12.31
C HIS A 502 35.35 -15.62 -11.14
N ASP A 503 36.49 -16.02 -10.58
CA ASP A 503 36.60 -17.05 -9.53
C ASP A 503 35.85 -16.66 -8.25
N ASN A 504 35.78 -15.36 -7.94
CA ASN A 504 35.06 -14.87 -6.76
C ASN A 504 33.54 -14.99 -6.95
N LEU A 505 33.03 -14.76 -8.16
CA LEU A 505 31.61 -14.92 -8.48
C LEU A 505 31.22 -16.41 -8.46
N VAL A 506 32.08 -17.27 -9.02
CA VAL A 506 31.93 -18.74 -8.96
C VAL A 506 31.91 -19.21 -7.51
N ALA A 507 32.81 -18.70 -6.68
CA ALA A 507 32.85 -19.01 -5.26
C ALA A 507 31.59 -18.51 -4.55
N LEU A 508 31.11 -17.30 -4.85
CA LEU A 508 29.93 -16.70 -4.23
C LEU A 508 28.67 -17.54 -4.48
N PHE A 509 28.38 -17.86 -5.74
CA PHE A 509 27.18 -18.62 -6.12
C PHE A 509 27.35 -20.14 -6.06
N ASN A 510 28.56 -20.65 -5.81
CA ASN A 510 28.88 -22.08 -5.91
C ASN A 510 28.51 -22.66 -7.30
N ARG A 511 28.64 -21.85 -8.36
CA ARG A 511 28.21 -22.17 -9.73
C ARG A 511 29.33 -21.87 -10.72
N THR A 512 29.61 -22.80 -11.64
CA THR A 512 30.61 -22.63 -12.71
C THR A 512 30.01 -22.36 -14.09
N GLU A 513 28.72 -22.59 -14.25
CA GLU A 513 28.00 -22.35 -15.51
C GLU A 513 27.60 -20.88 -15.67
N GLU A 514 27.50 -20.43 -16.91
CA GLU A 514 27.03 -19.08 -17.23
C GLU A 514 25.57 -18.90 -16.80
N VAL A 515 25.24 -17.69 -16.35
CA VAL A 515 23.90 -17.35 -15.83
C VAL A 515 23.05 -16.81 -16.98
N ASN A 516 22.00 -17.55 -17.37
CA ASN A 516 21.11 -17.18 -18.45
C ASN A 516 19.69 -16.94 -17.91
N PHE A 517 19.14 -15.74 -18.13
CA PHE A 517 17.80 -15.39 -17.67
C PHE A 517 16.80 -15.57 -18.80
N TYR A 518 16.04 -16.67 -18.74
CA TYR A 518 14.84 -16.84 -19.54
C TYR A 518 13.62 -16.21 -18.85
N TYR A 519 13.61 -16.22 -17.52
CA TYR A 519 12.63 -15.56 -16.67
C TYR A 519 13.37 -14.51 -15.83
N GLY A 520 12.80 -13.32 -15.74
CA GLY A 520 13.48 -12.20 -15.08
C GLY A 520 12.57 -11.02 -14.88
N GLU A 521 13.16 -9.88 -14.57
CA GLU A 521 12.44 -8.66 -14.26
C GLU A 521 12.55 -7.62 -15.39
N GLY A 522 11.47 -6.85 -15.56
CA GLY A 522 11.44 -5.64 -16.36
C GLY A 522 10.71 -5.82 -17.69
N LEU A 523 10.51 -4.69 -18.38
CA LEU A 523 9.69 -4.63 -19.60
C LEU A 523 10.14 -5.60 -20.70
N GLY A 524 11.43 -5.97 -20.72
CA GLY A 524 11.99 -6.96 -21.64
C GLY A 524 11.36 -8.35 -21.52
N PHE A 525 10.87 -8.74 -20.35
CA PHE A 525 10.29 -10.05 -20.06
C PHE A 525 8.74 -10.07 -20.10
N SER A 526 8.09 -8.93 -20.33
CA SER A 526 6.61 -8.84 -20.39
C SER A 526 5.98 -9.56 -21.59
N GLY A 527 6.77 -9.93 -22.60
CA GLY A 527 6.31 -10.52 -23.85
C GLY A 527 6.41 -12.04 -23.91
N VAL A 528 5.53 -12.64 -24.70
CA VAL A 528 5.63 -14.06 -25.09
C VAL A 528 6.80 -14.25 -26.04
N VAL A 529 7.59 -15.30 -25.82
CA VAL A 529 8.73 -15.64 -26.69
C VAL A 529 8.66 -17.09 -27.13
N PHE A 530 9.08 -17.33 -28.37
CA PHE A 530 9.19 -18.68 -28.93
C PHE A 530 10.64 -19.15 -28.88
N VAL A 531 10.83 -20.36 -28.39
CA VAL A 531 12.14 -21.03 -28.24
C VAL A 531 12.23 -22.23 -29.16
N ASN A 532 13.45 -22.72 -29.42
CA ASN A 532 13.72 -23.92 -30.21
C ASN A 532 13.11 -23.87 -31.63
N VAL A 533 13.07 -22.67 -32.23
CA VAL A 533 12.47 -22.47 -33.56
C VAL A 533 13.39 -22.99 -34.66
N GLU A 534 12.88 -23.94 -35.46
CA GLU A 534 13.66 -24.53 -36.56
C GLU A 534 14.19 -23.47 -37.55
N ASN A 535 15.50 -23.52 -37.83
CA ASN A 535 16.25 -22.65 -38.75
C ASN A 535 16.55 -21.23 -38.23
N PHE A 536 16.32 -20.96 -36.95
CA PHE A 536 16.73 -19.73 -36.28
C PHE A 536 17.76 -20.04 -35.19
N GLU A 537 18.72 -19.13 -35.02
CA GLU A 537 19.68 -19.20 -33.93
C GLU A 537 19.16 -18.35 -32.76
N GLU A 538 19.21 -18.89 -31.55
CA GLU A 538 18.98 -18.12 -30.34
C GLU A 538 20.23 -17.31 -30.00
N VAL A 539 20.03 -16.21 -29.27
CA VAL A 539 21.13 -15.37 -28.79
C VAL A 539 22.13 -16.20 -27.95
N GLY A 540 23.41 -15.84 -27.99
CA GLY A 540 24.47 -16.60 -27.30
C GLY A 540 24.83 -17.95 -27.92
N ASN A 541 24.14 -18.40 -28.97
CA ASN A 541 24.24 -19.78 -29.48
C ASN A 541 23.93 -20.82 -28.37
N VAL A 542 23.11 -20.44 -27.40
CA VAL A 542 22.58 -21.28 -26.32
C VAL A 542 21.09 -21.46 -26.58
N THR A 543 20.66 -22.70 -26.74
CA THR A 543 19.26 -23.05 -26.95
C THR A 543 18.60 -23.41 -25.62
N PHE A 544 17.34 -23.01 -25.46
CA PHE A 544 16.56 -23.36 -24.28
C PHE A 544 16.47 -24.89 -24.06
N SER A 545 16.97 -25.35 -22.91
CA SER A 545 17.06 -26.77 -22.55
C SER A 545 15.93 -27.25 -21.61
N GLY A 546 15.18 -26.31 -21.02
CA GLY A 546 14.08 -26.60 -20.11
C GLY A 546 12.79 -27.06 -20.79
N GLU A 547 11.78 -27.39 -19.99
CA GLU A 547 10.43 -27.65 -20.50
C GLU A 547 9.74 -26.31 -20.84
N PRO A 548 9.18 -26.14 -22.06
CA PRO A 548 8.48 -24.90 -22.41
C PRO A 548 7.17 -24.76 -21.62
N ASP A 549 6.72 -23.52 -21.40
CA ASP A 549 5.46 -23.24 -20.70
C ASP A 549 4.24 -23.79 -21.45
N TYR A 550 4.26 -23.74 -22.78
CA TYR A 550 3.23 -24.32 -23.64
C TYR A 550 3.76 -24.62 -25.04
N THR A 551 3.29 -25.70 -25.67
CA THR A 551 3.57 -25.99 -27.09
C THR A 551 2.30 -25.79 -27.92
N LEU A 552 2.29 -24.79 -28.78
CA LEU A 552 1.19 -24.56 -29.73
C LEU A 552 1.23 -25.61 -30.85
N ARG A 553 0.12 -26.31 -31.08
CA ARG A 553 0.04 -27.37 -32.11
C ARG A 553 -1.03 -27.12 -33.16
N GLY A 554 -0.69 -27.36 -34.44
CA GLY A 554 -1.65 -27.36 -35.55
C GLY A 554 -2.53 -26.11 -35.66
N LEU A 555 -3.84 -26.25 -35.34
CA LEU A 555 -4.81 -25.14 -35.44
C LEU A 555 -4.61 -24.07 -34.36
N GLU A 556 -4.11 -24.45 -33.18
CA GLU A 556 -3.78 -23.49 -32.11
C GLU A 556 -2.67 -22.54 -32.57
N SER A 557 -1.57 -23.10 -33.06
CA SER A 557 -0.47 -22.33 -33.66
C SER A 557 -0.96 -21.45 -34.81
N PHE A 558 -1.73 -22.02 -35.75
CA PHE A 558 -2.30 -21.25 -36.86
C PHE A 558 -3.11 -20.04 -36.37
N PHE A 559 -4.02 -20.24 -35.42
CA PHE A 559 -4.87 -19.17 -34.89
C PHE A 559 -4.05 -18.12 -34.12
N TYR A 560 -3.14 -18.56 -33.26
CA TYR A 560 -2.32 -17.68 -32.42
C TYR A 560 -1.42 -16.80 -33.28
N MET A 561 -0.68 -17.38 -34.24
CA MET A 561 0.14 -16.65 -35.21
C MET A 561 -0.68 -15.72 -36.10
N PHE A 562 -1.89 -16.14 -36.51
CA PHE A 562 -2.78 -15.27 -37.27
C PHE A 562 -3.18 -14.02 -36.47
N SER A 563 -3.42 -14.19 -35.16
CA SER A 563 -3.83 -13.12 -34.25
C SER A 563 -2.71 -12.11 -33.93
N MET A 564 -1.45 -12.54 -33.94
CA MET A 564 -0.27 -11.68 -33.73
C MET A 564 -0.01 -10.70 -34.90
N GLY A 565 -0.56 -10.98 -36.08
CA GLY A 565 -0.46 -10.11 -37.25
C GLY A 565 0.63 -10.51 -38.27
N PRO A 566 0.84 -9.71 -39.32
CA PRO A 566 1.61 -10.12 -40.50
C PRO A 566 3.06 -10.53 -40.26
N SER A 567 3.71 -10.00 -39.21
CA SER A 567 5.09 -10.36 -38.83
C SER A 567 5.22 -11.80 -38.34
N ALA A 568 4.15 -12.38 -37.78
CA ALA A 568 4.13 -13.76 -37.29
C ALA A 568 3.70 -14.77 -38.37
N TRP A 569 3.24 -14.32 -39.54
CA TRP A 569 2.65 -15.20 -40.55
C TRP A 569 3.65 -16.16 -41.22
N SER A 570 4.96 -15.88 -41.13
CA SER A 570 6.01 -16.80 -41.58
C SER A 570 6.06 -18.10 -40.78
N TYR A 571 5.47 -18.13 -39.58
CA TYR A 571 5.45 -19.28 -38.67
C TYR A 571 4.12 -20.05 -38.69
N LEU A 572 3.16 -19.66 -39.55
CA LEU A 572 1.83 -20.28 -39.61
C LEU A 572 1.90 -21.79 -39.86
N GLY A 573 1.24 -22.56 -39.00
CA GLY A 573 1.07 -24.01 -39.15
C GLY A 573 2.27 -24.86 -38.74
N ARG A 574 3.28 -24.26 -38.09
CA ARG A 574 4.37 -24.97 -37.40
C ARG A 574 4.00 -25.17 -35.94
N ASP A 575 4.46 -26.24 -35.32
CA ASP A 575 4.37 -26.36 -33.87
C ASP A 575 5.43 -25.45 -33.24
N MET A 576 5.06 -24.72 -32.19
CA MET A 576 5.91 -23.67 -31.60
C MET A 576 5.95 -23.85 -30.07
N ASP A 577 7.16 -23.95 -29.52
CA ASP A 577 7.39 -23.93 -28.08
C ASP A 577 7.45 -22.49 -27.59
N MET A 578 6.74 -22.22 -26.50
CA MET A 578 6.42 -20.87 -26.06
C MET A 578 6.72 -20.72 -24.57
N LEU A 579 7.37 -19.60 -24.23
CA LEU A 579 7.51 -19.11 -22.86
C LEU A 579 6.53 -17.94 -22.67
N VAL A 580 5.76 -17.98 -21.58
CA VAL A 580 4.62 -17.08 -21.32
C VAL A 580 4.81 -16.46 -19.94
N GLU A 581 4.39 -15.21 -19.73
CA GLU A 581 4.55 -14.50 -18.44
C GLU A 581 5.96 -14.69 -17.88
N ARG A 582 6.96 -14.16 -18.62
CA ARG A 582 8.38 -14.32 -18.25
C ARG A 582 8.81 -13.33 -17.18
N ASP A 583 8.10 -12.23 -17.06
CA ASP A 583 8.25 -11.27 -15.98
C ASP A 583 7.84 -11.92 -14.65
N VAL A 584 8.78 -12.10 -13.74
CA VAL A 584 8.59 -12.91 -12.52
C VAL A 584 7.47 -12.38 -11.62
N THR A 585 7.37 -11.05 -11.48
CA THR A 585 6.33 -10.41 -10.68
C THR A 585 4.96 -10.60 -11.31
N SER A 586 4.82 -10.37 -12.62
CA SER A 586 3.57 -10.64 -13.36
C SER A 586 3.17 -12.12 -13.29
N ARG A 587 4.14 -13.02 -13.43
CA ARG A 587 3.94 -14.48 -13.41
C ARG A 587 3.29 -14.93 -12.10
N VAL A 588 3.88 -14.55 -10.96
CA VAL A 588 3.36 -14.90 -9.64
C VAL A 588 2.03 -14.19 -9.39
N ASN A 589 1.92 -12.89 -9.69
CA ASN A 589 0.69 -12.13 -9.48
C ASN A 589 -0.50 -12.67 -10.29
N SER A 590 -0.26 -13.21 -11.49
CA SER A 590 -1.32 -13.70 -12.38
C SER A 590 -2.11 -14.88 -11.80
N ILE A 591 -1.49 -15.66 -10.90
CA ILE A 591 -2.10 -16.82 -10.26
C ILE A 591 -2.61 -16.54 -8.84
N MET A 592 -2.31 -15.35 -8.28
CA MET A 592 -2.71 -14.98 -6.92
C MET A 592 -4.24 -14.88 -6.79
N LEU A 593 -4.73 -15.27 -5.60
CA LEU A 593 -6.13 -15.13 -5.24
C LEU A 593 -6.43 -13.68 -4.92
N GLN A 594 -7.69 -13.29 -5.07
CA GLN A 594 -8.10 -11.97 -4.65
C GLN A 594 -7.85 -11.76 -3.15
N GLY A 595 -7.18 -10.65 -2.81
CA GLY A 595 -6.80 -10.31 -1.44
C GLY A 595 -5.39 -10.80 -1.07
N LEU A 596 -4.72 -11.52 -1.97
CA LEU A 596 -3.27 -11.67 -1.98
C LEU A 596 -2.68 -10.67 -2.98
N THR A 597 -1.50 -10.17 -2.64
CA THR A 597 -0.69 -9.33 -3.52
C THR A 597 0.75 -9.78 -3.45
N VAL A 598 1.50 -9.47 -4.50
CA VAL A 598 2.95 -9.67 -4.54
C VAL A 598 3.64 -8.35 -4.26
N ASP A 599 4.81 -8.42 -3.64
CA ASP A 599 5.73 -7.30 -3.54
C ASP A 599 6.29 -6.94 -4.92
N ARG A 600 6.57 -5.66 -5.14
CA ARG A 600 7.05 -5.16 -6.43
C ARG A 600 8.55 -5.31 -6.64
N ASP A 601 9.33 -5.58 -5.58
CA ASP A 601 10.78 -5.69 -5.62
C ASP A 601 11.25 -7.16 -5.46
N PRO A 602 11.23 -7.97 -6.54
CA PRO A 602 11.72 -9.33 -6.49
C PRO A 602 13.25 -9.36 -6.49
N TYR A 603 13.87 -10.14 -5.61
CA TYR A 603 15.33 -10.20 -5.50
C TYR A 603 15.87 -11.60 -5.75
N ILE A 604 17.16 -11.70 -6.08
CA ILE A 604 17.81 -12.98 -6.32
C ILE A 604 18.17 -13.68 -5.00
N VAL A 605 17.84 -14.96 -4.90
CA VAL A 605 18.32 -15.88 -3.86
C VAL A 605 19.04 -17.06 -4.50
N VAL A 606 20.01 -17.62 -3.76
CA VAL A 606 20.87 -18.69 -4.27
C VAL A 606 20.75 -19.92 -3.39
N ASP A 607 20.42 -21.04 -4.02
CA ASP A 607 20.34 -22.32 -3.31
C ASP A 607 21.75 -22.92 -3.05
N PRO A 608 21.89 -23.90 -2.13
CA PRO A 608 23.18 -24.51 -1.85
C PRO A 608 23.82 -25.25 -3.05
N SER A 609 23.01 -25.60 -4.06
CA SER A 609 23.46 -26.27 -5.28
C SER A 609 23.96 -25.30 -6.36
N GLY A 610 23.78 -24.00 -6.16
CA GLY A 610 24.17 -22.94 -7.09
C GLY A 610 23.12 -22.62 -8.15
N ARG A 611 21.85 -22.97 -7.91
CA ARG A 611 20.71 -22.47 -8.71
C ARG A 611 20.26 -21.11 -8.18
N LEU A 612 19.91 -20.24 -9.12
CA LEU A 612 19.46 -18.89 -8.83
C LEU A 612 17.94 -18.84 -9.01
N HIS A 613 17.26 -18.24 -8.04
CA HIS A 613 15.82 -18.04 -8.07
C HIS A 613 15.51 -16.58 -7.80
N TYR A 614 14.45 -16.06 -8.43
CA TYR A 614 13.81 -14.84 -7.94
C TYR A 614 12.91 -15.19 -6.75
N ALA A 615 13.14 -14.53 -5.62
CA ALA A 615 12.25 -14.54 -4.48
C ALA A 615 11.19 -13.46 -4.66
N VAL A 616 9.95 -13.88 -4.91
CA VAL A 616 8.79 -12.98 -5.01
C VAL A 616 7.98 -13.10 -3.73
N SER A 617 8.00 -12.07 -2.90
CA SER A 617 7.26 -12.02 -1.64
C SER A 617 5.76 -11.90 -1.87
N ILE A 618 4.97 -12.65 -1.09
CA ILE A 618 3.50 -12.70 -1.16
C ILE A 618 2.93 -12.36 0.21
N TYR A 619 1.95 -11.46 0.24
CA TYR A 619 1.26 -11.07 1.46
C TYR A 619 -0.24 -10.86 1.25
N ILE A 620 -1.02 -11.00 2.32
CA ILE A 620 -2.44 -10.66 2.35
C ILE A 620 -2.57 -9.14 2.34
N ASP A 621 -3.45 -8.63 1.48
CA ASP A 621 -3.91 -7.25 1.47
C ASP A 621 -5.44 -7.25 1.30
N TYR A 622 -6.14 -7.48 2.40
CA TYR A 622 -7.59 -7.69 2.40
C TYR A 622 -8.33 -6.58 3.15
N SER A 623 -9.25 -5.89 2.47
CA SER A 623 -10.04 -4.81 3.09
C SER A 623 -11.17 -5.37 3.97
N LEU A 624 -11.11 -5.09 5.27
CA LEU A 624 -12.08 -5.60 6.24
C LEU A 624 -13.41 -4.84 6.19
N ALA A 625 -14.52 -5.54 6.46
CA ALA A 625 -15.89 -5.05 6.49
C ALA A 625 -16.22 -4.27 7.78
N THR A 626 -15.30 -3.46 8.29
CA THR A 626 -15.46 -2.67 9.51
C THR A 626 -14.96 -1.24 9.33
N GLY A 627 -15.68 -0.26 9.86
CA GLY A 627 -15.24 1.14 9.84
C GLY A 627 -14.14 1.45 10.85
N TYR A 628 -13.81 0.53 11.76
CA TYR A 628 -12.75 0.74 12.76
C TYR A 628 -11.34 0.42 12.25
N ALA A 629 -11.21 -0.28 11.13
CA ALA A 629 -9.92 -0.54 10.50
C ALA A 629 -9.64 0.58 9.49
N HIS A 630 -8.60 1.38 9.73
CA HIS A 630 -8.19 2.42 8.79
C HIS A 630 -7.34 1.87 7.62
N GLU A 631 -6.80 0.67 7.80
CA GLU A 631 -5.97 -0.04 6.84
C GLU A 631 -6.51 -1.45 6.60
N ASN A 632 -6.07 -2.08 5.51
CA ASN A 632 -6.39 -3.46 5.20
C ASN A 632 -5.75 -4.44 6.21
N TYR A 633 -6.30 -5.65 6.26
CA TYR A 633 -5.68 -6.77 6.94
C TYR A 633 -4.44 -7.21 6.16
N MET A 634 -3.27 -6.98 6.74
CA MET A 634 -1.97 -7.20 6.12
C MET A 634 -1.19 -8.29 6.85
N ARG A 635 -0.83 -9.37 6.16
CA ARG A 635 -0.03 -10.48 6.73
C ARG A 635 0.93 -11.04 5.71
N PHE A 636 2.19 -11.18 6.08
CA PHE A 636 3.19 -11.81 5.22
C PHE A 636 2.95 -13.33 5.16
N MET A 637 2.63 -13.85 3.98
CA MET A 637 2.29 -15.27 3.79
C MET A 637 3.53 -16.12 3.55
N GLY A 638 4.49 -15.60 2.79
CA GLY A 638 5.65 -16.34 2.36
C GLY A 638 6.18 -15.85 1.01
N VAL A 639 7.02 -16.66 0.38
CA VAL A 639 7.74 -16.32 -0.86
C VAL A 639 7.50 -17.39 -1.91
N SER A 640 7.31 -16.96 -3.16
CA SER A 640 7.38 -17.83 -4.33
C SER A 640 8.78 -17.73 -4.95
N LEU A 641 9.50 -18.84 -5.02
CA LEU A 641 10.76 -18.92 -5.75
C LEU A 641 10.48 -19.22 -7.22
N VAL A 642 10.95 -18.36 -8.11
CA VAL A 642 10.86 -18.57 -9.57
C VAL A 642 12.25 -18.87 -10.12
N ASP A 643 12.43 -20.04 -10.71
CA ASP A 643 13.70 -20.42 -11.36
C ASP A 643 13.96 -19.56 -12.61
N ILE A 644 15.16 -18.98 -12.70
CA ILE A 644 15.53 -18.04 -13.79
C ILE A 644 15.65 -18.73 -15.16
N GLU A 645 15.92 -20.04 -15.18
CA GLU A 645 16.10 -20.82 -16.39
C GLU A 645 14.79 -21.49 -16.79
N SER A 646 14.14 -22.22 -15.87
CA SER A 646 12.99 -23.07 -16.18
C SER A 646 11.63 -22.38 -15.98
N GLY A 647 11.56 -21.32 -15.17
CA GLY A 647 10.31 -20.64 -14.80
C GLY A 647 9.38 -21.48 -13.91
N GLU A 648 9.89 -22.55 -13.30
CA GLU A 648 9.22 -23.31 -12.25
C GLU A 648 9.04 -22.43 -11.00
N MET A 649 7.92 -22.64 -10.29
CA MET A 649 7.53 -21.86 -9.14
C MET A 649 7.30 -22.77 -7.94
N GLU A 650 7.95 -22.46 -6.82
CA GLU A 650 7.83 -23.16 -5.55
C GLU A 650 7.39 -22.17 -4.46
N PHE A 651 6.36 -22.51 -3.69
CA PHE A 651 5.84 -21.67 -2.61
C PHE A 651 6.40 -22.10 -1.26
N PHE A 652 7.00 -21.15 -0.52
CA PHE A 652 7.53 -21.35 0.82
C PHE A 652 6.81 -20.44 1.80
N GLU A 653 6.33 -21.02 2.89
CA GLU A 653 5.62 -20.31 3.95
C GLU A 653 6.56 -19.40 4.75
N SER A 654 6.03 -18.28 5.24
CA SER A 654 6.77 -17.36 6.11
C SER A 654 7.10 -18.03 7.46
N PRO A 655 8.35 -17.91 7.97
CA PRO A 655 8.72 -18.38 9.30
C PRO A 655 7.90 -17.75 10.45
N ALA A 656 7.39 -16.53 10.23
CA ALA A 656 6.60 -15.77 11.20
C ALA A 656 5.09 -15.88 10.99
N PHE A 657 4.63 -16.77 10.10
CA PHE A 657 3.21 -16.83 9.77
C PHE A 657 2.38 -17.44 10.91
N GLY A 658 1.42 -16.66 11.42
CA GLY A 658 0.53 -17.05 12.51
C GLY A 658 -0.83 -17.56 12.04
N ASP A 659 -1.37 -18.57 12.72
CA ASP A 659 -2.63 -19.28 12.37
C ASP A 659 -3.89 -18.66 12.99
N GLY A 660 -3.86 -17.35 13.27
CA GLY A 660 -4.84 -16.74 14.17
C GLY A 660 -6.21 -16.46 13.54
N PHE A 661 -6.24 -16.04 12.27
CA PHE A 661 -7.45 -15.52 11.63
C PHE A 661 -7.93 -16.42 10.49
N PHE A 662 -9.22 -16.32 10.14
CA PHE A 662 -9.82 -17.22 9.15
C PHE A 662 -9.27 -17.02 7.72
N LEU A 663 -8.84 -15.80 7.38
CA LEU A 663 -8.23 -15.50 6.08
C LEU A 663 -6.90 -16.24 5.91
N ASP A 664 -6.10 -16.29 6.98
CA ASP A 664 -4.79 -16.95 7.02
C ASP A 664 -4.93 -18.43 6.60
N ALA A 665 -5.84 -19.13 7.29
CA ALA A 665 -6.14 -20.54 7.02
C ALA A 665 -6.70 -20.75 5.61
N THR A 666 -7.56 -19.84 5.14
CA THR A 666 -8.18 -19.96 3.81
C THR A 666 -7.12 -19.91 2.72
N TYR A 667 -6.29 -18.88 2.69
CA TYR A 667 -5.29 -18.72 1.63
C TYR A 667 -4.19 -19.77 1.69
N ARG A 668 -3.85 -20.29 2.89
CA ARG A 668 -2.94 -21.42 3.03
C ARG A 668 -3.45 -22.69 2.32
N GLU A 669 -4.76 -22.95 2.34
CA GLU A 669 -5.31 -24.16 1.71
C GLU A 669 -5.26 -24.15 0.17
N TYR A 670 -5.22 -22.98 -0.47
CA TYR A 670 -5.28 -22.86 -1.92
C TYR A 670 -3.94 -23.08 -2.65
N TYR A 671 -2.81 -22.98 -1.95
CA TYR A 671 -1.47 -23.15 -2.53
C TYR A 671 -0.69 -24.22 -1.75
N ASN A 672 0.21 -24.90 -2.44
CA ASN A 672 1.07 -25.91 -1.83
C ASN A 672 2.26 -25.24 -1.11
N TRP A 673 1.99 -24.61 0.03
CA TRP A 673 3.02 -23.97 0.85
C TRP A 673 3.93 -25.03 1.49
N GLN A 674 5.23 -24.91 1.23
CA GLN A 674 6.28 -25.73 1.83
C GLN A 674 6.91 -25.00 3.01
N GLU A 675 7.47 -25.74 3.96
CA GLU A 675 8.24 -25.16 5.06
C GLU A 675 9.51 -24.47 4.51
N CYS A 676 9.78 -23.25 4.98
CA CYS A 676 10.95 -22.48 4.54
C CYS A 676 12.26 -23.21 4.93
N PRO A 677 13.13 -23.57 3.98
CA PRO A 677 14.39 -24.22 4.30
C PRO A 677 15.39 -23.20 4.86
N GLY A 678 16.21 -23.60 5.84
CA GLY A 678 17.14 -22.69 6.52
C GLY A 678 18.22 -22.01 5.65
N TRP A 679 18.42 -22.44 4.40
CA TRP A 679 19.27 -21.70 3.45
C TRP A 679 18.55 -20.49 2.83
N LEU A 680 17.22 -20.61 2.66
CA LEU A 680 16.37 -19.54 2.14
C LEU A 680 16.06 -18.56 3.27
N GLU A 681 15.73 -19.07 4.46
CA GLU A 681 15.43 -18.26 5.66
C GLU A 681 16.50 -17.19 5.89
N LYS A 682 17.78 -17.57 5.84
CA LYS A 682 18.92 -16.64 5.98
C LYS A 682 18.96 -15.50 4.95
N GLN A 683 18.36 -15.69 3.78
CA GLN A 683 18.33 -14.73 2.68
C GLN A 683 17.01 -13.95 2.63
N LEU A 684 16.01 -14.32 3.44
CA LEU A 684 14.69 -13.71 3.39
C LEU A 684 14.71 -12.27 3.86
N LYS A 685 14.06 -11.42 3.07
CA LYS A 685 13.69 -10.05 3.44
C LYS A 685 12.24 -10.02 3.87
N TRP A 686 11.91 -9.14 4.83
CA TRP A 686 10.53 -8.70 4.98
C TRP A 686 10.13 -7.89 3.74
N PRO A 687 8.92 -8.05 3.17
CA PRO A 687 8.55 -7.37 1.93
C PRO A 687 8.51 -5.85 2.10
N GLU A 688 9.01 -5.12 1.12
CA GLU A 688 9.19 -3.66 1.16
C GLU A 688 7.85 -2.92 1.14
N ASP A 689 6.99 -3.24 0.18
CA ASP A 689 5.66 -2.62 0.03
C ASP A 689 4.79 -2.89 1.28
N LEU A 690 4.96 -4.06 1.91
CA LEU A 690 4.29 -4.41 3.15
C LEU A 690 4.85 -3.60 4.32
N TYR A 691 6.18 -3.54 4.45
CA TYR A 691 6.85 -2.84 5.53
C TYR A 691 6.46 -1.36 5.56
N GLU A 692 6.49 -0.70 4.42
CA GLU A 692 6.22 0.74 4.33
C GLU A 692 4.79 1.07 4.72
N ARG A 693 3.82 0.27 4.28
CA ARG A 693 2.42 0.42 4.70
C ARG A 693 2.24 0.16 6.19
N GLN A 694 2.96 -0.83 6.75
CA GLN A 694 2.98 -1.05 8.20
C GLN A 694 3.57 0.15 8.94
N LEU A 695 4.63 0.77 8.42
CA LEU A 695 5.24 1.96 9.00
C LEU A 695 4.31 3.18 8.95
N GLU A 696 3.61 3.42 7.84
CA GLU A 696 2.63 4.51 7.73
C GLU A 696 1.57 4.45 8.84
N ILE A 697 1.15 3.25 9.21
CA ILE A 697 0.24 3.02 10.34
C ILE A 697 0.98 3.17 11.66
N ALA A 698 2.16 2.55 11.82
CA ALA A 698 2.95 2.62 13.04
C ALA A 698 3.31 4.06 13.43
N TYR A 699 3.54 4.96 12.47
CA TYR A 699 3.85 6.37 12.70
C TYR A 699 2.73 7.16 13.40
N ILE A 700 1.49 6.70 13.33
CA ILE A 700 0.33 7.38 13.92
C ILE A 700 -0.27 6.55 15.04
N TYR A 701 -0.50 5.26 14.79
CA TYR A 701 -1.30 4.38 15.63
C TYR A 701 -0.52 3.72 16.78
N HIS A 702 0.78 4.00 16.93
CA HIS A 702 1.50 3.66 18.17
C HIS A 702 1.05 4.50 19.37
N VAL A 703 0.51 5.70 19.13
CA VAL A 703 0.05 6.62 20.17
C VAL A 703 -1.29 6.13 20.74
N ASN A 704 -1.28 5.64 21.97
CA ASN A 704 -2.48 5.13 22.65
C ASN A 704 -3.07 6.10 23.70
N GLN A 705 -2.39 7.22 23.98
CA GLN A 705 -2.82 8.19 24.98
C GLN A 705 -3.67 9.31 24.36
N ALA A 706 -4.84 9.59 24.96
CA ALA A 706 -5.82 10.53 24.42
C ALA A 706 -5.29 11.97 24.28
N GLU A 707 -4.54 12.45 25.28
CA GLU A 707 -4.00 13.82 25.30
C GLU A 707 -2.96 14.01 24.20
N ILE A 708 -2.06 13.04 24.03
CA ILE A 708 -1.00 13.05 23.01
C ILE A 708 -1.61 12.95 21.62
N TRP A 709 -2.53 12.00 21.41
CA TRP A 709 -3.24 11.83 20.14
C TRP A 709 -3.97 13.09 19.70
N SER A 710 -4.71 13.73 20.61
CA SER A 710 -5.52 14.91 20.29
C SER A 710 -4.68 16.11 19.83
N ASN A 711 -3.46 16.21 20.34
CA ASN A 711 -2.50 17.27 20.00
C ASN A 711 -1.60 16.88 18.83
N GLY A 712 -1.48 15.58 18.52
CA GLY A 712 -0.66 15.05 17.42
C GLY A 712 0.84 15.29 17.60
N VAL A 713 1.33 15.30 18.84
CA VAL A 713 2.72 15.69 19.16
C VAL A 713 3.72 14.55 18.92
N ASP A 714 3.30 13.31 19.15
CA ASP A 714 4.12 12.10 19.02
C ASP A 714 3.80 11.35 17.72
N PHE A 715 3.36 12.06 16.68
CA PHE A 715 3.21 11.45 15.35
C PHE A 715 4.54 11.53 14.61
N HIS A 716 4.84 10.49 13.84
CA HIS A 716 6.07 10.39 13.08
C HIS A 716 5.83 10.62 11.59
N GLU A 717 6.91 10.86 10.86
CA GLU A 717 6.96 10.87 9.40
C GLU A 717 8.27 10.28 8.90
N SER A 718 8.23 9.75 7.67
CA SER A 718 9.44 9.34 6.95
C SER A 718 10.24 10.61 6.58
N PRO A 719 11.56 10.65 6.86
CA PRO A 719 12.42 11.74 6.41
C PRO A 719 12.48 11.83 4.88
N ASP A 720 12.72 13.03 4.36
CA ASP A 720 12.84 13.24 2.91
C ASP A 720 13.94 12.35 2.30
N ALA A 721 13.60 11.62 1.22
CA ALA A 721 14.45 10.64 0.56
C ALA A 721 14.96 9.52 1.50
N SER A 722 14.16 9.16 2.50
CA SER A 722 14.30 7.91 3.24
C SER A 722 13.41 6.85 2.63
N ASP A 723 14.01 5.70 2.34
CA ASP A 723 13.35 4.50 1.86
C ASP A 723 13.63 3.33 2.81
N THR A 724 12.96 2.20 2.61
CA THR A 724 13.29 0.96 3.31
C THR A 724 14.72 0.53 3.00
N ARG A 725 15.50 0.21 4.04
CA ARG A 725 16.89 -0.20 3.87
C ARG A 725 17.13 -1.52 4.58
N TYR A 726 17.28 -2.60 3.82
CA TYR A 726 17.82 -3.84 4.39
C TYR A 726 19.27 -3.59 4.73
N VAL A 727 19.72 -3.82 5.97
CA VAL A 727 21.11 -3.66 6.40
C VAL A 727 21.48 -4.71 7.43
N ILE A 728 22.77 -4.95 7.59
CA ILE A 728 23.32 -5.67 8.73
C ILE A 728 23.66 -4.66 9.82
N MET A 729 23.18 -4.92 11.04
CA MET A 729 23.48 -4.11 12.20
C MET A 729 23.76 -4.99 13.41
N THR A 730 24.77 -4.62 14.20
CA THR A 730 25.00 -5.24 15.50
C THR A 730 24.09 -4.62 16.55
N ILE A 731 23.14 -5.39 17.06
CA ILE A 731 22.18 -4.97 18.09
C ILE A 731 22.36 -5.88 19.31
N GLU A 732 22.49 -5.31 20.50
CA GLU A 732 22.68 -6.07 21.75
C GLU A 732 23.90 -7.04 21.74
N GLY A 733 24.90 -6.77 20.89
CA GLY A 733 26.09 -7.59 20.72
C GLY A 733 25.97 -8.73 19.68
N GLU A 734 24.82 -8.86 19.01
CA GLU A 734 24.58 -9.85 17.97
C GLU A 734 24.39 -9.17 16.60
N GLU A 735 24.97 -9.76 15.54
CA GLU A 735 24.78 -9.29 14.18
C GLU A 735 23.42 -9.73 13.64
N ARG A 736 22.57 -8.78 13.23
CA ARG A 736 21.22 -9.03 12.74
C ARG A 736 21.04 -8.46 11.35
N PHE A 737 20.39 -9.23 10.46
CA PHE A 737 19.91 -8.74 9.17
C PHE A 737 18.52 -8.13 9.37
N ILE A 738 18.35 -6.87 8.99
CA ILE A 738 17.14 -6.12 9.34
C ILE A 738 16.66 -5.23 8.19
N ALA A 739 15.34 -5.00 8.11
CA ALA A 739 14.78 -3.88 7.36
C ALA A 739 14.72 -2.65 8.29
N TYR A 740 15.42 -1.60 7.90
CA TYR A 740 15.66 -0.41 8.70
C TYR A 740 14.93 0.80 8.11
N HIS A 741 14.30 1.60 8.97
CA HIS A 741 13.71 2.87 8.58
C HIS A 741 13.88 3.95 9.67
N ASN A 742 14.35 5.14 9.26
CA ASN A 742 14.44 6.31 10.15
C ASN A 742 13.07 6.98 10.35
N ALA A 743 12.78 7.49 11.53
CA ALA A 743 11.56 8.27 11.77
C ALA A 743 11.89 9.65 12.38
N GLU A 744 11.34 10.71 11.79
CA GLU A 744 11.36 12.07 12.34
C GLU A 744 9.99 12.42 12.95
N PHE A 745 9.96 13.36 13.88
CA PHE A 745 8.68 13.88 14.38
C PHE A 745 7.95 14.67 13.29
N LYS A 746 6.66 14.37 13.12
CA LYS A 746 5.81 14.94 12.09
C LYS A 746 5.71 16.47 12.19
N ASN A 747 6.02 17.17 11.10
CA ASN A 747 6.06 18.63 11.03
C ASN A 747 7.03 19.29 12.03
N SER A 748 8.09 18.59 12.46
CA SER A 748 9.09 19.16 13.36
C SER A 748 9.99 20.16 12.62
N PRO A 749 10.05 21.45 13.01
CA PRO A 749 10.90 22.43 12.33
C PRO A 749 12.41 22.13 12.45
N ALA A 750 12.80 21.37 13.47
CA ALA A 750 14.18 21.01 13.73
C ALA A 750 14.55 19.64 13.16
N HIS A 751 13.60 18.90 12.56
CA HIS A 751 13.82 17.54 12.04
C HIS A 751 14.46 16.61 13.08
N ASN A 752 13.95 16.64 14.31
CA ASN A 752 14.44 15.80 15.39
C ASN A 752 14.08 14.33 15.13
N LEU A 753 15.00 13.43 15.45
CA LEU A 753 14.80 11.98 15.35
C LEU A 753 13.77 11.55 16.39
N ALA A 754 12.71 10.89 15.95
CA ALA A 754 11.76 10.20 16.82
C ALA A 754 12.25 8.80 17.19
N GLY A 755 13.00 8.16 16.30
CA GLY A 755 13.64 6.87 16.53
C GLY A 755 13.95 6.15 15.23
N ILE A 756 14.21 4.85 15.33
CA ILE A 756 14.34 3.95 14.18
C ILE A 756 13.37 2.78 14.32
N TYR A 757 12.70 2.43 13.23
CA TYR A 757 11.89 1.23 13.12
C TYR A 757 12.73 0.13 12.47
N ILE A 758 12.73 -1.04 13.10
CA ILE A 758 13.51 -2.20 12.68
C ILE A 758 12.57 -3.39 12.59
N MET A 759 12.56 -4.04 11.43
CA MET A 759 11.92 -5.34 11.22
C MET A 759 12.98 -6.41 11.03
N GLY A 760 12.92 -7.50 11.82
CA GLY A 760 13.84 -8.61 11.68
C GLY A 760 13.70 -9.33 10.34
N CYS A 761 14.84 -9.63 9.70
CA CYS A 761 14.97 -10.36 8.45
C CYS A 761 15.96 -11.53 8.63
N GLY A 762 16.07 -12.41 7.64
CA GLY A 762 16.96 -13.56 7.74
C GLY A 762 16.47 -14.62 8.75
N ASP A 763 17.41 -15.21 9.48
CA ASP A 763 17.17 -16.27 10.47
C ASP A 763 17.09 -15.78 11.92
N THR A 764 17.11 -14.47 12.15
CA THR A 764 17.11 -13.87 13.50
C THR A 764 15.94 -12.90 13.65
N ASP A 765 15.06 -13.14 14.63
CA ASP A 765 13.90 -12.31 14.97
C ASP A 765 12.99 -11.99 13.74
N PHE A 766 12.89 -12.92 12.78
CA PHE A 766 12.18 -12.69 11.53
C PHE A 766 10.73 -12.26 11.76
N GLY A 767 10.32 -11.13 11.18
CA GLY A 767 8.96 -10.60 11.33
C GLY A 767 8.66 -9.90 12.66
N GLU A 768 9.63 -9.77 13.56
CA GLU A 768 9.48 -8.96 14.77
C GLU A 768 9.77 -7.48 14.48
N LEU A 769 8.75 -6.63 14.66
CA LEU A 769 8.88 -5.17 14.55
C LEU A 769 9.25 -4.54 15.91
N VAL A 770 10.36 -3.82 15.93
CA VAL A 770 10.83 -3.09 17.11
C VAL A 770 11.04 -1.61 16.75
N PHE A 771 10.39 -0.74 17.51
CA PHE A 771 10.63 0.70 17.46
C PHE A 771 11.64 1.09 18.56
N TYR A 772 12.81 1.53 18.15
CA TYR A 772 13.82 2.09 19.04
C TYR A 772 13.62 3.60 19.15
N LYS A 773 12.94 4.00 20.22
CA LYS A 773 12.50 5.37 20.47
C LYS A 773 13.66 6.26 20.91
N ALA A 774 13.77 7.43 20.29
CA ALA A 774 14.69 8.49 20.66
C ALA A 774 14.00 9.48 21.62
N GLY A 775 14.48 9.60 22.86
CA GLY A 775 13.96 10.57 23.82
C GLY A 775 12.60 10.22 24.44
N GLU A 776 11.81 11.23 24.77
CA GLU A 776 10.49 11.11 25.42
C GLU A 776 9.33 11.24 24.41
N GLU A 777 8.09 11.02 24.86
CA GLU A 777 6.89 11.16 23.99
C GLU A 777 6.78 12.60 23.46
N GLY A 778 6.88 12.76 22.13
CA GLY A 778 6.78 14.03 21.44
C GLY A 778 8.00 14.95 21.60
N TYR A 779 9.11 14.46 22.16
CA TYR A 779 10.31 15.27 22.37
C TYR A 779 11.60 14.46 22.31
N SER A 780 12.53 14.90 21.46
CA SER A 780 13.88 14.34 21.34
C SER A 780 14.89 15.45 21.07
N THR A 781 16.11 15.25 21.58
CA THR A 781 17.29 16.07 21.25
C THR A 781 18.17 15.45 20.16
N TRP A 782 17.87 14.22 19.75
CA TRP A 782 18.62 13.50 18.73
C TRP A 782 18.36 14.10 17.34
N LEU A 783 19.42 14.22 16.53
CA LEU A 783 19.32 14.76 15.18
C LEU A 783 18.71 13.70 14.24
N GLY A 784 17.65 14.07 13.52
CA GLY A 784 17.13 13.25 12.43
C GLY A 784 18.04 13.29 11.19
N PRO A 785 17.86 12.37 10.23
CA PRO A 785 18.68 12.32 9.02
C PRO A 785 18.74 13.63 8.23
N THR A 786 17.69 14.46 8.28
CA THR A 786 17.67 15.77 7.63
C THR A 786 18.54 16.78 8.39
N ALA A 787 18.47 16.80 9.72
CA ALA A 787 19.28 17.66 10.57
C ALA A 787 20.77 17.28 10.54
N VAL A 788 21.07 15.98 10.43
CA VAL A 788 22.44 15.45 10.30
C VAL A 788 23.17 16.03 9.09
N VAL A 789 22.50 16.12 7.94
CA VAL A 789 23.12 16.73 6.73
C VAL A 789 23.45 18.20 6.97
N GLN A 790 22.60 18.93 7.68
CA GLN A 790 22.86 20.33 8.03
C GLN A 790 24.07 20.47 8.96
N ALA A 791 24.20 19.57 9.95
CA ALA A 791 25.38 19.52 10.82
C ALA A 791 26.65 19.18 10.01
N PHE A 792 26.54 18.21 9.09
CA PHE A 792 27.64 17.80 8.22
C PHE A 792 28.14 18.95 7.33
N GLU A 793 27.23 19.70 6.70
CA GLU A 793 27.56 20.82 5.79
C GLU A 793 28.10 22.07 6.51
N THR A 794 27.81 22.22 7.79
CA THR A 794 28.24 23.40 8.57
C THR A 794 29.64 23.26 9.14
N ASN A 795 30.17 22.04 9.27
CA ASN A 795 31.55 21.79 9.68
C ASN A 795 32.55 22.43 8.69
N ASP A 796 33.51 23.21 9.18
CA ASP A 796 34.43 23.99 8.34
C ASP A 796 35.34 23.12 7.46
N VAL A 797 35.78 21.97 7.96
CA VAL A 797 36.66 21.03 7.22
C VAL A 797 35.87 20.36 6.11
N VAL A 798 34.72 19.77 6.45
CA VAL A 798 33.82 19.12 5.49
C VAL A 798 33.36 20.10 4.42
N ARG A 799 32.88 21.29 4.82
CA ARG A 799 32.42 22.32 3.87
C ARG A 799 33.50 22.74 2.89
N THR A 800 34.74 22.88 3.35
CA THR A 800 35.88 23.20 2.47
C THR A 800 36.13 22.06 1.48
N GLN A 801 36.07 20.81 1.94
CA GLN A 801 36.25 19.65 1.09
C GLN A 801 35.13 19.49 0.05
N LEU A 802 33.87 19.65 0.44
CA LEU A 802 32.71 19.62 -0.46
C LEU A 802 32.82 20.71 -1.54
N GLN A 803 33.27 21.92 -1.18
CA GLN A 803 33.52 23.00 -2.14
C GLN A 803 34.64 22.66 -3.14
N LEU A 804 35.68 21.93 -2.72
CA LEU A 804 36.75 21.47 -3.60
C LEU A 804 36.26 20.40 -4.57
N TRP A 805 35.36 19.53 -4.12
CA TRP A 805 34.79 18.45 -4.92
C TRP A 805 33.77 18.94 -5.95
N GLY A 806 33.05 20.03 -5.68
CA GLY A 806 32.06 20.59 -6.61
C GLY A 806 30.72 19.88 -6.52
N SER A 807 30.24 19.31 -7.63
CA SER A 807 28.95 18.61 -7.68
C SER A 807 29.03 17.30 -6.90
N HIS A 808 28.10 17.11 -5.95
CA HIS A 808 28.08 15.94 -5.08
C HIS A 808 26.65 15.61 -4.65
N ARG A 809 26.45 14.35 -4.26
CA ARG A 809 25.21 13.80 -3.72
C ARG A 809 25.51 13.05 -2.44
N TYR A 810 24.59 13.12 -1.47
CA TYR A 810 24.66 12.28 -0.27
C TYR A 810 23.98 10.94 -0.51
N GLY A 811 24.61 9.87 -0.03
CA GLY A 811 24.06 8.53 -0.04
C GLY A 811 23.06 8.26 1.10
N ASN A 812 22.92 6.98 1.43
CA ASN A 812 22.09 6.54 2.54
C ASN A 812 22.60 7.09 3.88
N ARG A 813 21.68 7.61 4.70
CA ARG A 813 21.94 8.20 6.02
C ARG A 813 21.52 7.19 7.08
N LEU A 814 22.47 6.33 7.46
CA LEU A 814 22.21 5.19 8.34
C LEU A 814 22.80 5.45 9.72
N LEU A 815 22.02 5.17 10.76
CA LEU A 815 22.48 5.23 12.15
C LEU A 815 23.15 3.92 12.53
N TYR A 816 24.40 3.98 12.98
CA TYR A 816 25.15 2.83 13.46
C TYR A 816 25.70 3.09 14.86
N HIS A 817 25.81 2.03 15.65
CA HIS A 817 26.53 2.05 16.90
C HIS A 817 28.02 1.79 16.67
N LEU A 818 28.85 2.81 16.87
CA LEU A 818 30.30 2.74 16.67
C LEU A 818 31.01 3.34 17.91
N GLY A 819 31.97 2.62 18.49
CA GLY A 819 32.80 3.16 19.59
C GLY A 819 32.03 3.49 20.88
N GLY A 820 30.90 2.83 21.15
CA GLY A 820 30.07 3.10 22.33
C GLY A 820 29.04 4.22 22.18
N GLU A 821 29.00 4.88 21.01
CA GLU A 821 28.10 6.00 20.71
C GLU A 821 27.39 5.76 19.36
N LEU A 822 26.30 6.51 19.11
CA LEU A 822 25.52 6.40 17.87
C LEU A 822 25.97 7.47 16.87
N PHE A 823 26.39 7.02 15.69
CA PHE A 823 26.84 7.88 14.60
C PHE A 823 26.01 7.66 13.35
N PHE A 824 25.68 8.75 12.67
CA PHE A 824 25.20 8.67 11.31
C PHE A 824 26.38 8.53 10.34
N VAL A 825 26.29 7.50 9.50
CA VAL A 825 27.19 7.27 8.37
C VAL A 825 26.59 7.98 7.16
N VAL A 826 27.35 8.90 6.57
CA VAL A 826 26.93 9.74 5.44
C VAL A 826 27.92 9.59 4.28
N PRO A 827 27.67 8.66 3.35
CA PRO A 827 28.48 8.55 2.14
C PRO A 827 28.30 9.79 1.25
N VAL A 828 29.39 10.29 0.67
CA VAL A 828 29.38 11.42 -0.27
C VAL A 828 29.84 10.92 -1.63
N PHE A 829 28.97 10.99 -2.62
CA PHE A 829 29.26 10.63 -4.01
C PHE A 829 29.56 11.87 -4.84
N LEU A 830 30.62 11.80 -5.62
CA LEU A 830 31.02 12.83 -6.57
C LEU A 830 30.40 12.55 -7.93
N GLU A 831 29.72 13.55 -8.48
CA GLU A 831 29.12 13.46 -9.81
C GLU A 831 30.13 13.90 -10.85
N VAL A 832 30.57 12.96 -11.69
CA VAL A 832 31.50 13.24 -12.78
C VAL A 832 30.75 13.19 -14.10
N GLU A 833 30.55 14.36 -14.72
CA GLU A 833 30.07 14.45 -16.10
C GLU A 833 31.14 13.92 -17.06
N THR A 834 30.82 12.83 -17.76
CA THR A 834 31.67 12.33 -18.85
C THR A 834 31.28 12.98 -20.18
N SER A 835 32.17 12.89 -21.18
CA SER A 835 32.00 13.50 -22.52
C SER A 835 30.79 13.02 -23.34
N THR A 836 29.95 12.15 -22.78
CA THR A 836 28.80 11.49 -23.44
C THR A 836 27.49 11.62 -22.66
N ASP A 837 27.31 12.70 -21.86
CA ASP A 837 26.12 12.91 -21.00
C ASP A 837 25.85 11.75 -20.02
N ARG A 838 26.89 10.99 -19.64
CA ARG A 838 26.79 9.97 -18.58
C ARG A 838 27.37 10.55 -17.30
N VAL A 839 26.54 10.64 -16.26
CA VAL A 839 26.97 10.94 -14.89
C VAL A 839 27.48 9.64 -14.28
N ILE A 840 28.75 9.59 -13.90
CA ILE A 840 29.31 8.51 -13.09
C ILE A 840 29.41 9.03 -11.68
N GLU A 841 28.94 8.24 -10.73
CA GLU A 841 29.12 8.51 -9.31
C GLU A 841 30.31 7.72 -8.78
N LYS A 842 31.20 8.42 -8.07
CA LYS A 842 32.33 7.82 -7.37
C LYS A 842 32.26 8.20 -5.91
N LEU A 843 32.50 7.25 -5.01
CA LEU A 843 32.65 7.56 -3.58
C LEU A 843 33.80 8.57 -3.40
N GLY A 844 33.46 9.77 -2.95
CA GLY A 844 34.40 10.84 -2.62
C GLY A 844 34.95 10.69 -1.22
N GLY A 845 34.08 10.31 -0.28
CA GLY A 845 34.43 9.98 1.10
C GLY A 845 33.19 9.60 1.90
N VAL A 846 33.39 9.22 3.15
CA VAL A 846 32.33 8.87 4.10
C VAL A 846 32.44 9.77 5.32
N GLY A 847 31.35 10.44 5.64
CA GLY A 847 31.19 11.25 6.84
C GLY A 847 30.69 10.43 8.02
N LEU A 848 31.19 10.74 9.22
CA LEU A 848 30.61 10.33 10.49
C LEU A 848 30.14 11.55 11.26
N VAL A 849 28.89 11.55 11.68
CA VAL A 849 28.26 12.64 12.44
C VAL A 849 27.68 12.08 13.73
N ASP A 850 28.03 12.66 14.87
CA ASP A 850 27.39 12.32 16.15
C ASP A 850 25.89 12.62 16.11
N ALA A 851 25.07 11.59 16.38
CA ALA A 851 23.62 11.70 16.35
C ALA A 851 23.03 12.51 17.51
N GLN A 852 23.76 12.67 18.62
CA GLN A 852 23.24 13.34 19.82
C GLN A 852 23.42 14.86 19.77
N THR A 853 24.62 15.34 19.43
CA THR A 853 24.93 16.78 19.44
C THR A 853 25.13 17.36 18.04
N GLY A 854 25.55 16.55 17.07
CA GLY A 854 26.00 17.02 15.77
C GLY A 854 27.28 17.87 15.80
N GLU A 855 27.96 18.00 16.95
CA GLU A 855 29.18 18.80 17.09
C GLU A 855 30.41 18.06 16.56
N ARG A 856 30.45 16.74 16.73
CA ARG A 856 31.52 15.86 16.24
C ARG A 856 31.21 15.39 14.83
N VAL A 857 32.01 15.86 13.88
CA VAL A 857 31.89 15.52 12.47
C VAL A 857 33.27 15.27 11.89
N GLU A 858 33.48 14.11 11.28
CA GLU A 858 34.70 13.76 10.56
C GLU A 858 34.39 13.19 9.18
N LEU A 859 35.34 13.35 8.26
CA LEU A 859 35.25 12.88 6.88
C LEU A 859 36.51 12.10 6.50
N GLY A 860 36.36 10.83 6.15
CA GLY A 860 37.43 9.94 5.67
C GLY A 860 37.18 9.47 4.24
N SER A 861 38.17 8.79 3.64
CA SER A 861 37.99 8.11 2.34
C SER A 861 37.16 6.83 2.45
N SER A 862 37.04 6.28 3.66
CA SER A 862 36.17 5.16 4.02
C SER A 862 35.59 5.36 5.42
N VAL A 863 34.57 4.56 5.78
CA VAL A 863 34.01 4.55 7.14
C VAL A 863 35.07 4.24 8.20
N VAL A 864 36.03 3.36 7.90
CA VAL A 864 37.12 2.99 8.82
C VAL A 864 38.04 4.18 9.08
N GLU A 865 38.42 4.91 8.02
CA GLU A 865 39.26 6.10 8.17
C GLU A 865 38.52 7.22 8.91
N ALA A 866 37.24 7.43 8.61
CA ALA A 866 36.40 8.40 9.31
C ALA A 866 36.27 8.06 10.81
N TYR A 867 36.10 6.77 11.13
CA TYR A 867 36.08 6.28 12.50
C TYR A 867 37.43 6.52 13.20
N TYR A 868 38.53 6.18 12.56
CA TYR A 868 39.85 6.45 13.13
C TYR A 868 40.13 7.94 13.28
N ALA A 869 39.65 8.81 12.38
CA ALA A 869 39.73 10.26 12.57
C ALA A 869 38.94 10.70 13.80
N MET A 870 37.70 10.21 13.92
CA MET A 870 36.75 10.55 14.98
C MET A 870 37.28 10.23 16.39
N PHE A 871 38.09 9.19 16.52
CA PHE A 871 38.69 8.77 17.79
C PHE A 871 40.20 9.06 17.89
N GLY A 872 40.77 9.80 16.94
CA GLY A 872 42.20 10.16 16.95
C GLY A 872 43.16 8.97 16.74
N LEU A 873 42.67 7.87 16.17
CA LEU A 873 43.39 6.61 15.94
C LEU A 873 44.19 6.59 14.63
N LEU A 874 44.06 7.59 13.75
CA LEU A 874 44.80 7.64 12.46
C LEU A 874 46.32 7.73 12.59
N ASN A 875 46.82 8.01 13.79
CA ASN A 875 48.24 8.08 14.11
C ASN A 875 48.87 6.70 14.44
N GLN A 876 48.21 5.60 14.09
CA GLN A 876 48.72 4.24 14.22
C GLN A 876 49.82 3.94 13.18
N THR A 877 50.97 3.48 13.64
CA THR A 877 52.07 3.00 12.79
C THR A 877 51.92 1.49 12.58
N VAL A 878 51.73 1.05 11.33
CA VAL A 878 51.69 -0.38 11.01
C VAL A 878 53.10 -0.96 11.17
N VAL A 879 53.29 -1.83 12.17
CA VAL A 879 54.56 -2.53 12.40
C VAL A 879 54.74 -3.62 11.33
N GLU A 880 55.71 -3.44 10.43
CA GLU A 880 55.97 -4.35 9.31
C GLU A 880 56.42 -5.76 9.79
N GLN A 881 56.29 -6.75 8.90
CA GLN A 881 56.68 -8.13 9.22
C GLN A 881 58.19 -8.22 9.48
N GLY A 882 58.58 -8.73 10.66
CA GLY A 882 59.97 -8.79 11.13
C GLY A 882 60.38 -7.65 12.06
N GLU A 883 59.47 -6.75 12.43
CA GLU A 883 59.74 -5.63 13.34
C GLU A 883 58.94 -5.74 14.65
N VAL A 884 59.47 -5.08 15.68
CA VAL A 884 58.78 -4.83 16.96
C VAL A 884 58.55 -3.34 17.06
N GLY A 885 57.32 -2.90 17.27
CA GLY A 885 57.01 -1.46 17.21
C GLY A 885 55.81 -1.07 18.05
N LEU A 886 55.59 0.23 18.13
CA LEU A 886 54.38 0.80 18.71
C LEU A 886 53.30 0.76 17.62
N GLU A 887 52.22 0.03 17.88
CA GLU A 887 51.08 -0.04 16.96
C GLU A 887 50.16 1.17 17.16
N SER A 888 49.95 1.58 18.41
CA SER A 888 49.26 2.84 18.73
C SER A 888 49.81 3.46 20.01
N VAL A 889 49.86 4.78 20.08
CA VAL A 889 50.12 5.51 21.32
C VAL A 889 49.22 6.73 21.38
N VAL A 890 48.38 6.84 22.40
CA VAL A 890 47.40 7.92 22.55
C VAL A 890 47.37 8.41 24.00
N LEU A 891 47.14 9.70 24.19
CA LEU A 891 46.80 10.29 25.49
C LEU A 891 45.31 10.59 25.54
N ASP A 892 44.63 10.09 26.55
CA ASP A 892 43.20 10.33 26.77
C ASP A 892 42.93 10.84 28.21
N PRO A 893 42.45 12.09 28.38
CA PRO A 893 42.23 13.11 27.35
C PRO A 893 43.53 13.84 26.94
N LEU A 894 43.55 14.43 25.73
CA LEU A 894 44.68 15.26 25.23
C LEU A 894 44.82 16.62 25.92
N THR A 895 43.78 17.05 26.64
CA THR A 895 43.75 18.28 27.44
C THR A 895 43.26 17.96 28.84
N ILE A 896 44.03 18.30 29.86
CA ILE A 896 43.70 18.09 31.28
C ILE A 896 43.74 19.41 32.05
N GLU A 897 42.96 19.52 33.12
CA GLU A 897 43.17 20.57 34.13
C GLU A 897 44.34 20.21 35.04
N GLU A 898 44.98 21.22 35.64
CA GLU A 898 46.05 21.01 36.61
C GLU A 898 45.66 20.00 37.71
N GLY A 899 46.44 18.92 37.84
CA GLY A 899 46.22 17.87 38.83
C GLY A 899 45.22 16.78 38.45
N GLU A 900 44.56 16.89 37.30
CA GLU A 900 43.84 15.77 36.68
C GLU A 900 44.82 14.83 35.95
N TYR A 901 44.30 13.70 35.48
CA TYR A 901 45.12 12.66 34.86
C TYR A 901 44.75 12.43 33.39
N ALA A 902 45.77 12.15 32.59
CA ALA A 902 45.62 11.59 31.25
C ALA A 902 46.13 10.16 31.25
N SER A 903 45.36 9.24 30.68
CA SER A 903 45.79 7.87 30.43
C SER A 903 46.65 7.83 29.18
N LEU A 904 47.89 7.34 29.28
CA LEU A 904 48.74 7.09 28.14
C LEU A 904 48.53 5.65 27.68
N ILE A 905 47.67 5.45 26.69
CA ILE A 905 47.37 4.13 26.12
C ILE A 905 48.40 3.81 25.05
N ALA A 906 49.23 2.79 25.28
CA ALA A 906 50.24 2.32 24.33
C ALA A 906 50.01 0.85 23.99
N LEU A 907 49.87 0.55 22.70
CA LEU A 907 49.83 -0.79 22.12
C LEU A 907 51.16 -1.07 21.43
N MET A 908 51.78 -2.18 21.79
CA MET A 908 53.06 -2.64 21.26
C MET A 908 52.87 -4.01 20.62
N ARG A 909 53.37 -4.18 19.40
CA ARG A 909 53.27 -5.46 18.69
C ARG A 909 54.66 -6.02 18.41
N ASN A 910 54.83 -7.30 18.69
CA ASN A 910 55.99 -8.06 18.25
C ASN A 910 55.62 -8.82 16.97
N ASN A 911 55.91 -8.24 15.81
CA ASN A 911 55.64 -8.86 14.51
C ASN A 911 56.89 -9.57 13.94
N ASP A 912 57.86 -9.90 14.81
CA ASP A 912 59.01 -10.75 14.52
C ASP A 912 58.77 -12.20 15.00
N ASN A 913 59.59 -13.14 14.54
CA ASN A 913 59.52 -14.57 14.88
C ASN A 913 60.23 -14.93 16.20
N VAL A 914 60.61 -13.94 17.02
CA VAL A 914 61.40 -14.11 18.25
C VAL A 914 60.73 -13.38 19.41
N SER A 915 60.79 -13.93 20.62
CA SER A 915 60.29 -13.23 21.82
C SER A 915 61.28 -12.17 22.29
N HIS A 916 60.78 -10.99 22.64
CA HIS A 916 61.58 -9.86 23.12
C HIS A 916 61.14 -9.42 24.52
N HIS A 917 62.07 -8.87 25.30
CA HIS A 917 61.77 -8.23 26.57
C HIS A 917 61.59 -6.73 26.34
N LEU A 918 60.38 -6.21 26.55
CA LEU A 918 60.04 -4.83 26.21
C LEU A 918 60.18 -3.89 27.40
N TYR A 919 60.66 -2.68 27.13
CA TYR A 919 60.67 -1.54 28.04
C TYR A 919 60.02 -0.36 27.34
N LEU A 920 59.11 0.32 28.04
CA LEU A 920 58.49 1.55 27.56
C LEU A 920 59.04 2.72 28.38
N ASP A 921 59.75 3.65 27.74
CA ASP A 921 60.22 4.87 28.37
C ASP A 921 59.31 6.04 27.98
N VAL A 922 58.83 6.78 28.98
CA VAL A 922 58.04 8.00 28.77
C VAL A 922 58.87 9.19 29.25
N ILE A 923 59.27 10.02 28.29
CA ILE A 923 60.11 11.18 28.50
C ILE A 923 59.24 12.43 28.47
N VAL A 924 59.32 13.20 29.55
CA VAL A 924 58.66 14.48 29.72
C VAL A 924 59.69 15.59 29.99
N PRO A 925 59.36 16.86 29.72
CA PRO A 925 60.31 17.96 29.95
C PRO A 925 60.67 18.09 31.44
N SER A 926 61.96 18.04 31.77
CA SER A 926 62.47 18.09 33.16
C SER A 926 62.17 19.39 33.92
N THR A 927 61.58 20.38 33.25
CA THR A 927 61.13 21.66 33.85
C THR A 927 59.71 21.60 34.41
N ALA A 928 58.97 20.53 34.14
CA ALA A 928 57.58 20.33 34.55
C ALA A 928 57.46 19.24 35.61
N ASN A 929 56.49 19.37 36.51
CA ASN A 929 56.27 18.41 37.59
C ASN A 929 55.23 17.37 37.15
N PHE A 930 55.71 16.21 36.73
CA PHE A 930 54.90 15.06 36.31
C PHE A 930 54.98 13.94 37.34
N THR A 931 53.87 13.25 37.58
CA THR A 931 53.82 11.98 38.30
C THR A 931 53.18 10.93 37.41
N MET A 932 53.70 9.71 37.45
CA MET A 932 53.19 8.58 36.65
C MET A 932 52.83 7.41 37.56
N LEU A 933 51.62 6.89 37.39
CA LEU A 933 51.12 5.71 38.07
C LEU A 933 50.94 4.57 37.07
N TRP A 934 51.47 3.40 37.41
CA TRP A 934 51.32 2.20 36.60
C TRP A 934 51.02 0.99 37.49
N HIS A 935 49.96 0.26 37.18
CA HIS A 935 49.43 -0.84 38.02
C HIS A 935 49.25 -0.45 39.50
N GLY A 936 48.78 0.77 39.76
CA GLY A 936 48.52 1.29 41.11
C GLY A 936 49.78 1.63 41.92
N SER A 937 50.97 1.59 41.31
CA SER A 937 52.24 1.99 41.93
C SER A 937 52.85 3.20 41.20
N GLU A 938 53.48 4.10 41.95
CA GLU A 938 54.17 5.26 41.37
C GLU A 938 55.46 4.82 40.68
N VAL A 939 55.64 5.23 39.41
CA VAL A 939 56.84 4.96 38.62
C VAL A 939 57.90 6.00 38.97
N THR A 940 59.12 5.54 39.27
CA THR A 940 60.21 6.44 39.66
C THR A 940 60.65 7.32 38.49
N ASP A 941 60.56 8.64 38.65
CA ASP A 941 61.13 9.62 37.72
C ASP A 941 62.66 9.69 37.84
N ILE A 942 63.37 9.58 36.71
CA ILE A 942 64.81 9.85 36.60
C ILE A 942 65.02 11.03 35.64
N SER A 943 64.90 12.26 36.16
CA SER A 943 65.15 13.51 35.43
C SER A 943 64.24 13.72 34.20
N GLY A 944 62.95 13.42 34.33
CA GLY A 944 61.96 13.52 33.26
C GLY A 944 61.83 12.24 32.43
N ASN A 945 62.26 11.09 32.94
CA ASN A 945 62.15 9.81 32.24
C ASN A 945 61.53 8.74 33.16
N PHE A 946 60.39 8.19 32.75
CA PHE A 946 59.67 7.12 33.43
C PHE A 946 59.81 5.82 32.64
N THR A 947 60.48 4.82 33.21
CA THR A 947 60.65 3.52 32.55
C THR A 947 59.67 2.50 33.11
N LEU A 948 58.86 1.90 32.22
CA LEU A 948 57.94 0.81 32.51
C LEU A 948 58.52 -0.50 31.98
N ASP A 949 58.66 -1.51 32.84
CA ASP A 949 59.16 -2.83 32.48
C ASP A 949 57.99 -3.75 32.10
N ILE A 950 57.76 -3.91 30.80
CA ILE A 950 56.62 -4.61 30.21
C ILE A 950 56.78 -6.14 30.33
N GLY A 951 58.02 -6.64 30.34
CA GLY A 951 58.32 -8.07 30.38
C GLY A 951 58.44 -8.73 29.00
N MET A 952 58.37 -10.05 28.97
CA MET A 952 58.56 -10.86 27.76
C MET A 952 57.29 -10.91 26.90
N VAL A 953 57.41 -10.51 25.63
CA VAL A 953 56.34 -10.56 24.62
C VAL A 953 56.71 -11.56 23.53
N GLY A 954 55.84 -12.52 23.24
CA GLY A 954 56.07 -13.60 22.29
C GLY A 954 55.93 -13.20 20.81
N PRO A 955 56.28 -14.09 19.87
CA PRO A 955 56.15 -13.84 18.44
C PRO A 955 54.69 -13.69 18.02
N GLY A 956 54.35 -12.59 17.36
CA GLY A 956 52.97 -12.27 16.94
C GLY A 956 52.08 -11.71 18.05
N ASP A 957 52.58 -11.62 19.29
CA ASP A 957 51.80 -11.15 20.44
C ASP A 957 51.64 -9.62 20.41
N LEU A 958 50.47 -9.17 20.83
CA LEU A 958 50.11 -7.78 21.06
C LEU A 958 50.07 -7.51 22.57
N TYR A 959 50.67 -6.41 23.00
CA TYR A 959 50.69 -6.00 24.40
C TYR A 959 50.23 -4.55 24.56
N GLY A 960 49.20 -4.34 25.39
CA GLY A 960 48.67 -3.02 25.74
C GLY A 960 49.02 -2.60 27.16
N THR A 961 49.35 -1.32 27.33
CA THR A 961 49.55 -0.71 28.66
C THR A 961 48.93 0.68 28.72
N ALA A 962 48.48 1.07 29.92
CA ALA A 962 47.82 2.36 30.16
C ALA A 962 48.32 3.01 31.46
N PRO A 963 49.58 3.48 31.53
CA PRO A 963 50.02 4.31 32.65
C PRO A 963 49.25 5.63 32.71
N VAL A 964 48.97 6.07 33.93
CA VAL A 964 48.25 7.30 34.21
C VAL A 964 49.26 8.40 34.50
N LEU A 965 49.17 9.50 33.76
CA LEU A 965 50.06 10.66 33.87
C LEU A 965 49.30 11.83 34.49
N THR A 966 49.82 12.36 35.60
CA THR A 966 49.31 13.57 36.24
C THR A 966 50.38 14.66 36.16
N ALA A 967 49.97 15.90 35.94
CA ALA A 967 50.89 16.99 35.69
C ALA A 967 50.44 18.29 36.38
N TYR A 968 51.41 19.05 36.88
CA TYR A 968 51.19 20.32 37.59
C TYR A 968 51.86 21.49 36.87
N LEU A 969 51.18 22.64 36.87
CA LEU A 969 51.69 23.86 36.23
C LEU A 969 52.69 24.58 37.14
N GLY A 970 53.67 25.27 36.54
CA GLY A 970 54.57 26.15 37.29
C GLY A 970 53.87 27.44 37.72
N GLU A 971 54.31 28.04 38.84
CA GLU A 971 53.73 29.30 39.33
C GLU A 971 53.65 30.38 38.22
N GLY A 972 52.43 30.83 37.92
CA GLY A 972 52.16 31.91 36.97
C GLY A 972 51.82 31.49 35.52
N GLN A 973 51.65 30.19 35.25
CA GLN A 973 51.21 29.69 33.94
C GLN A 973 49.70 29.37 33.95
N LEU A 974 48.99 29.72 32.87
CA LEU A 974 47.53 29.50 32.71
C LEU A 974 47.18 28.47 31.62
N LEU A 975 48.15 28.14 30.77
CA LEU A 975 48.02 27.12 29.72
C LEU A 975 49.42 26.79 29.20
N VAL A 976 49.79 25.51 29.17
CA VAL A 976 51.08 25.04 28.64
C VAL A 976 50.89 23.75 27.85
N GLN A 977 51.60 23.62 26.74
CA GLN A 977 51.70 22.37 25.97
C GLN A 977 53.05 21.71 26.22
N TYR A 978 53.02 20.44 26.62
CA TYR A 978 54.20 19.63 26.82
C TYR A 978 54.29 18.56 25.74
N LEU A 979 55.50 18.38 25.19
CA LEU A 979 55.82 17.27 24.31
C LEU A 979 56.16 16.05 25.19
N VAL A 980 55.35 15.01 25.10
CA VAL A 980 55.56 13.72 25.76
C VAL A 980 56.12 12.76 24.73
N GLN A 981 57.36 12.31 24.91
CA GLN A 981 57.99 11.36 24.00
C GLN A 981 57.92 9.96 24.60
N VAL A 982 57.39 9.01 23.84
CA VAL A 982 57.27 7.60 24.22
C VAL A 982 58.25 6.79 23.39
N ILE A 983 59.11 6.02 24.04
CA ILE A 983 60.19 5.26 23.40
C ILE A 983 60.02 3.79 23.76
N LEU A 984 59.89 2.94 22.74
CA LEU A 984 59.91 1.49 22.89
C LEU A 984 61.33 0.96 22.77
N ARG A 985 61.77 0.19 23.76
CA ARG A 985 63.07 -0.49 23.76
C ARG A 985 62.92 -2.00 23.94
N THR A 986 63.77 -2.75 23.27
CA THR A 986 64.02 -4.17 23.54
C THR A 986 65.35 -4.34 24.29
N GLU A 987 65.73 -5.57 24.61
CA GLU A 987 67.06 -5.91 25.11
C GLU A 987 68.20 -5.52 24.15
N MET A 988 67.90 -5.26 22.87
CA MET A 988 68.89 -4.88 21.86
C MET A 988 69.00 -3.36 21.64
N GLY A 989 68.06 -2.55 22.15
CA GLY A 989 68.08 -1.10 22.04
C GLY A 989 66.71 -0.48 21.77
N VAL A 990 66.71 0.80 21.38
CA VAL A 990 65.49 1.51 20.95
C VAL A 990 65.03 0.95 19.61
N VAL A 991 63.74 0.62 19.53
CA VAL A 991 63.14 0.05 18.33
C VAL A 991 62.14 1.03 17.71
N ASP A 992 61.42 1.79 18.52
CA ASP A 992 60.46 2.77 18.02
C ASP A 992 60.33 3.99 18.95
N THR A 993 59.93 5.13 18.39
CA THR A 993 59.74 6.39 19.12
C THR A 993 58.50 7.15 18.62
N PHE A 994 57.65 7.55 19.54
CA PHE A 994 56.41 8.27 19.29
C PHE A 994 56.37 9.60 20.06
N ASN A 995 55.87 10.67 19.46
CA ASN A 995 55.77 11.97 20.12
C ASN A 995 54.31 12.40 20.23
N LEU A 996 53.89 12.76 21.44
CA LEU A 996 52.54 13.20 21.77
C LEU A 996 52.58 14.61 22.35
N VAL A 997 51.48 15.34 22.22
CA VAL A 997 51.31 16.66 22.83
C VAL A 997 50.22 16.59 23.88
N LEU A 998 50.56 16.96 25.12
CA LEU A 998 49.60 17.11 26.22
C LEU A 998 49.40 18.59 26.52
N THR A 999 48.15 19.04 26.51
CA THR A 999 47.79 20.42 26.91
C THR A 999 47.31 20.44 28.35
N ILE A 1000 47.84 21.34 29.17
CA ILE A 1000 47.42 21.54 30.56
C ILE A 1000 46.86 22.95 30.72
N ARG A 1001 45.69 23.05 31.33
CA ARG A 1001 45.01 24.32 31.63
C ARG A 1001 45.02 24.65 33.11
#